data_AF-A0A4S4DVB4-F1
#
_entry.id   AF-A0A4S4DVB4-F1
#
_cell.length_a   1.000
_cell.length_b   1.000
_cell.length_c   1.000
_cell.angle_alpha   90.00
_cell.angle_beta   90.00
_cell.angle_gamma   90.00
#
_symmetry.space_group_name_H-M   'P 1'
#
loop_
_entity.id
_entity.type
_entity.pdbx_description
1 polymer ?
#
loop_
_entity_poly.entity_id
_entity_poly.type
_entity_poly.pdbx_seq_one_letter_code
_entity_poly.pdbx_strand_id
1 'polypeptide(L)'
;MAAVVVSGGLSNALGGKPNKTVDKAMLLRAEKCPRIVFRLVILYLCRSSLERASRCVQQVIPLLPYLLAADDEQSKSRLQLFIWALLAVRSQYGMQDDGARFHVISHLIRETVNCGKPMLATSIMGRDESSDLGSNPKETGTLQSLIQKDRVLSAVADEVKYIKTSKSDRTRQLNELRIRMDENSSLDSNQKKAFEDEILSRLNTILASDDCRRAHFQLAHDEEQQIVAEKWIHMFRTLIDERGPWSANPFPNNTVTHWKLDKTEDAWRRRPKLRRNYHFDEKLCHPPSTVCSNEAVLPVNESKSAFGGHIPEQMKRFLLKGIRRITDEGSSEPTENDAESSGQKISVPEDISDRKGSEGVKDSSDQKDIFQDRKDSCSTSTEQETSEVLTSVPCVLVIPKRKLAGRLAVMKNVLHFFSKLDQSGGAEKQKLNVDLDSEKGNASENTDAIHENVLQKQPKNIKRHRRWNICKIKAVHWTRYLLRYTAIEIFFNDSVAPIFLNFASQKDAKYVGTLIVATRNESMFPKGYKDKTGIISFVDRRVALEMAETARESWRRREMTNFEYLMILNTLAGRSYNDLTQYPVFPWVLADYSSETLDFNKSSTFRDLSKPVGALDSKRFEVFEDRYRNFCDPDIPNFFYGSHYSSMGIVLFYLLRLEPFTSLHRTLQGGKFDHADRLFQSIEGIYRNCLSNTSDVKELIPEFFYMPEFLVNSNSYHFGIKQDGEPLGDVCLPPWAKGCPEEFINKNREALESEYVSSNLHHWIDLVFGYKQRGKPAVEAANIFYYLTYEGAVDLETMEDELQRSALEDQIANFGQTPIQIFRKKHPRRGPPIPIAHPLHFAPGSINLTSIISSGSNSPSAVLYVNAFDSNIVLVNQGLTMSVKMWLTTQLQSGGNFTFSGSQDAFFGIGSDILSPRKIGSPLAENVELGAQCFATLQTPTENFLISCGNWENSFQVISLSDGRMVQSIRQHKDVVSCVAVTSDGTILATGSYDTTVMVWEVSRVKVHEKRVRNTPTEMHRKDSVIAETPFHILCGHDDIITCLFVSVELDIVISGSKDGTCVFHTLREGRYVRSLQHPSGSALSKLVASRHGRIVFYADDDLSLNLYSINGKHLATFESNGRLNCVELSSCGEFLVCAGDQGQIVVRSMNSLEIVRRYTGVGKIITSLTVTPEECFLAGTRDGSLLVYSIETPQLRKTSLPRNLRSKTSSTG
;
A
#
# COMPACT_ATOMS: atom_id res chain seq x y z
N MET A 1 -38.32 65.93 -11.58
CA MET A 1 -38.70 64.61 -12.14
C MET A 1 -38.07 64.51 -13.52
N ALA A 2 -37.13 63.63 -13.85
CA ALA A 2 -36.36 62.66 -13.05
C ALA A 2 -34.85 63.01 -13.23
N ALA A 3 -34.09 63.29 -12.16
CA ALA A 3 -33.38 62.33 -11.29
C ALA A 3 -32.20 61.66 -12.05
N VAL A 4 -30.92 62.11 -12.00
CA VAL A 4 -29.99 62.54 -10.91
C VAL A 4 -29.13 61.40 -10.34
N VAL A 5 -27.83 61.41 -10.69
CA VAL A 5 -26.60 61.15 -9.89
C VAL A 5 -25.47 61.79 -10.74
N VAL A 6 -25.01 63.01 -10.47
CA VAL A 6 -24.09 63.48 -9.40
C VAL A 6 -22.60 63.16 -9.67
N SER A 7 -21.83 64.24 -9.69
CA SER A 7 -20.37 64.37 -9.86
C SER A 7 -19.57 64.15 -8.57
N GLY A 8 -18.33 63.66 -8.66
CA GLY A 8 -17.33 63.82 -7.59
C GLY A 8 -16.04 62.99 -7.73
N GLY A 9 -14.89 63.58 -7.35
CA GLY A 9 -13.58 62.91 -7.16
C GLY A 9 -12.64 62.97 -8.37
N LEU A 10 -11.69 63.91 -8.50
CA LEU A 10 -10.44 64.18 -7.74
C LEU A 10 -9.20 63.32 -8.11
N SER A 11 -8.37 63.92 -8.96
CA SER A 11 -6.90 64.13 -8.89
C SER A 11 -5.97 63.31 -7.97
N ASN A 12 -4.72 63.17 -8.46
CA ASN A 12 -3.45 62.80 -7.80
C ASN A 12 -3.20 61.28 -7.60
N ALA A 13 -2.03 60.71 -7.88
CA ALA A 13 -0.80 61.15 -8.60
C ALA A 13 -0.09 59.85 -9.13
N LEU A 14 0.71 59.81 -10.20
CA LEU A 14 1.91 60.59 -10.54
C LEU A 14 2.06 60.75 -12.07
N GLY A 15 2.78 61.78 -12.52
CA GLY A 15 2.68 62.30 -13.90
C GLY A 15 3.63 61.73 -14.96
N GLY A 16 3.28 61.97 -16.24
CA GLY A 16 4.09 61.56 -17.40
C GLY A 16 3.70 62.22 -18.73
N LYS A 17 4.08 63.50 -18.92
CA LYS A 17 4.21 64.29 -20.18
C LYS A 17 3.03 64.34 -21.20
N PRO A 18 2.70 65.54 -21.75
CA PRO A 18 1.66 65.68 -22.77
C PRO A 18 2.14 65.20 -24.15
N ASN A 19 1.30 64.49 -24.91
CA ASN A 19 1.61 64.08 -26.29
C ASN A 19 0.58 64.61 -27.29
N LYS A 20 1.08 65.35 -28.29
CA LYS A 20 0.42 66.33 -29.19
C LYS A 20 -0.66 65.79 -30.18
N THR A 21 -1.51 64.83 -29.81
CA THR A 21 -2.41 64.15 -30.76
C THR A 21 -3.89 64.52 -30.68
N VAL A 22 -4.34 65.21 -29.63
CA VAL A 22 -5.79 65.49 -29.42
C VAL A 22 -6.33 66.62 -30.33
N ASP A 23 -5.53 67.62 -30.71
CA ASP A 23 -5.99 68.76 -31.55
C ASP A 23 -6.32 68.38 -33.01
N LYS A 24 -5.67 67.35 -33.58
CA LYS A 24 -5.99 66.91 -34.95
C LYS A 24 -7.37 66.25 -35.07
N ALA A 25 -7.93 65.74 -33.97
CA ALA A 25 -9.25 65.12 -33.96
C ALA A 25 -10.40 66.14 -33.98
N MET A 26 -10.18 67.38 -33.51
CA MET A 26 -11.21 68.42 -33.50
C MET A 26 -11.26 69.22 -34.81
N LEU A 27 -10.11 69.52 -35.44
CA LEU A 27 -10.06 70.14 -36.77
C LEU A 27 -10.72 69.27 -37.86
N LEU A 28 -10.49 67.95 -37.84
CA LEU A 28 -11.11 67.02 -38.79
C LEU A 28 -12.63 66.84 -38.62
N ARG A 29 -13.25 67.34 -37.54
CA ARG A 29 -14.72 67.29 -37.34
C ARG A 29 -15.45 68.38 -38.12
N ALA A 30 -14.84 69.55 -38.34
CA ALA A 30 -15.43 70.63 -39.12
C ALA A 30 -15.57 70.25 -40.62
N GLU A 31 -14.56 69.59 -41.20
CA GLU A 31 -14.55 69.26 -42.64
C GLU A 31 -15.33 67.98 -42.99
N LYS A 32 -15.44 67.01 -42.07
CA LYS A 32 -16.15 65.74 -42.31
C LYS A 32 -17.67 65.85 -42.19
N CYS A 33 -18.17 66.82 -41.43
CA CYS A 33 -19.61 66.93 -41.15
C CYS A 33 -20.46 67.12 -42.42
N PRO A 34 -20.19 68.09 -43.33
CA PRO A 34 -21.03 68.30 -44.51
C PRO A 34 -21.04 67.11 -45.47
N ARG A 35 -19.90 66.42 -45.67
CA ARG A 35 -19.83 65.23 -46.53
C ARG A 35 -20.66 64.06 -46.02
N ILE A 36 -20.71 63.86 -44.69
CA ILE A 36 -21.54 62.82 -44.07
C ILE A 36 -23.01 63.23 -44.15
N VAL A 37 -23.36 64.48 -43.83
CA VAL A 37 -24.73 65.01 -43.91
C VAL A 37 -25.28 64.88 -45.34
N PHE A 38 -24.55 65.31 -46.37
CA PHE A 38 -24.99 65.18 -47.76
C PHE A 38 -25.26 63.72 -48.18
N ARG A 39 -24.41 62.76 -47.77
CA ARG A 39 -24.63 61.34 -48.04
C ARG A 39 -25.82 60.77 -47.27
N LEU A 40 -26.01 61.16 -46.01
CA LEU A 40 -27.15 60.73 -45.20
C LEU A 40 -28.47 61.30 -45.73
N VAL A 41 -28.50 62.58 -46.14
CA VAL A 41 -29.67 63.19 -46.79
C VAL A 41 -30.02 62.45 -48.07
N ILE A 42 -29.04 62.16 -48.94
CA ILE A 42 -29.26 61.36 -50.15
C ILE A 42 -29.84 59.97 -49.82
N LEU A 43 -29.23 59.23 -48.89
CA LEU A 43 -29.70 57.90 -48.50
C LEU A 43 -31.12 57.95 -47.90
N TYR A 44 -31.42 58.97 -47.08
CA TYR A 44 -32.73 59.15 -46.47
C TYR A 44 -33.81 59.47 -47.52
N LEU A 45 -33.48 60.33 -48.51
CA LEU A 45 -34.37 60.63 -49.64
C LEU A 45 -34.61 59.39 -50.54
N CYS A 46 -33.65 58.47 -50.65
CA CYS A 46 -33.82 57.23 -51.41
C CYS A 46 -34.55 56.10 -50.66
N ARG A 47 -34.61 56.12 -49.32
CA ARG A 47 -35.10 54.98 -48.51
C ARG A 47 -36.29 55.27 -47.59
N SER A 48 -36.62 56.54 -47.32
CA SER A 48 -37.76 56.91 -46.47
C SER A 48 -39.09 56.98 -47.23
N SER A 49 -40.22 57.05 -46.52
CA SER A 49 -41.54 57.33 -47.11
C SER A 49 -41.65 58.80 -47.55
N LEU A 50 -42.51 59.08 -48.54
CA LEU A 50 -42.67 60.41 -49.16
C LEU A 50 -42.85 61.54 -48.12
N GLU A 51 -43.69 61.32 -47.11
CA GLU A 51 -43.97 62.31 -46.06
C GLU A 51 -42.72 62.63 -45.22
N ARG A 52 -41.92 61.61 -44.90
CA ARG A 52 -40.65 61.78 -44.16
C ARG A 52 -39.57 62.41 -45.02
N ALA A 53 -39.52 62.08 -46.31
CA ALA A 53 -38.64 62.73 -47.28
C ALA A 53 -38.97 64.23 -47.42
N SER A 54 -40.25 64.58 -47.50
CA SER A 54 -40.72 65.98 -47.57
C SER A 54 -40.34 66.77 -46.31
N ARG A 55 -40.61 66.24 -45.12
CA ARG A 55 -40.18 66.86 -43.85
C ARG A 55 -38.66 67.00 -43.75
N CYS A 56 -37.89 66.01 -44.22
CA CYS A 56 -36.44 66.09 -44.28
C CYS A 56 -35.95 67.24 -45.18
N VAL A 57 -36.53 67.42 -46.37
CA VAL A 57 -36.21 68.57 -47.25
C VAL A 57 -36.54 69.90 -46.56
N GLN A 58 -37.70 70.02 -45.92
CA GLN A 58 -38.09 71.23 -45.19
C GLN A 58 -37.13 71.55 -44.02
N GLN A 59 -36.58 70.54 -43.34
CA GLN A 59 -35.60 70.72 -42.26
C GLN A 59 -34.17 71.01 -42.76
N VAL A 60 -33.79 70.49 -43.94
CA VAL A 60 -32.45 70.69 -44.51
C VAL A 60 -32.30 72.06 -45.18
N ILE A 61 -33.37 72.60 -45.79
CA ILE A 61 -33.29 73.89 -46.52
C ILE A 61 -32.77 75.06 -45.64
N PRO A 62 -33.25 75.30 -44.40
CA PRO A 62 -32.69 76.32 -43.51
C PRO A 62 -31.21 76.09 -43.13
N LEU A 63 -30.72 74.86 -43.25
CA LEU A 63 -29.33 74.50 -42.94
C LEU A 63 -28.38 74.64 -44.14
N LEU A 64 -28.91 74.75 -45.38
CA LEU A 64 -28.09 74.85 -46.60
C LEU A 64 -27.08 76.01 -46.57
N PRO A 65 -27.41 77.25 -46.13
CA PRO A 65 -26.42 78.33 -46.05
C PRO A 65 -25.24 77.98 -45.14
N TYR A 66 -25.50 77.34 -43.99
CA TYR A 66 -24.46 76.94 -43.03
C TYR A 66 -23.61 75.77 -43.52
N LEU A 67 -24.20 74.84 -44.29
CA LEU A 67 -23.49 73.72 -44.90
C LEU A 67 -22.64 74.12 -46.13
N LEU A 68 -22.87 75.31 -46.68
CA LEU A 68 -22.22 75.85 -47.87
C LEU A 68 -21.36 77.11 -47.59
N ALA A 69 -21.23 77.53 -46.33
CA ALA A 69 -20.69 78.84 -45.93
C ALA A 69 -19.19 79.10 -46.19
N ALA A 70 -18.43 78.14 -46.70
CA ALA A 70 -16.98 78.27 -46.88
C ALA A 70 -16.64 78.49 -48.37
N ASP A 71 -16.22 79.70 -48.74
CA ASP A 71 -15.86 80.05 -50.13
C ASP A 71 -14.44 79.58 -50.51
N ASP A 72 -14.23 78.26 -50.43
CA ASP A 72 -13.03 77.57 -50.89
C ASP A 72 -13.32 76.73 -52.16
N GLU A 73 -12.30 76.50 -53.00
CA GLU A 73 -12.45 75.73 -54.26
C GLU A 73 -12.91 74.28 -54.03
N GLN A 74 -12.60 73.68 -52.87
CA GLN A 74 -13.14 72.36 -52.52
C GLN A 74 -14.62 72.41 -52.15
N SER A 75 -15.14 73.53 -51.64
CA SER A 75 -16.57 73.77 -51.40
C SER A 75 -17.33 73.93 -52.69
N LYS A 76 -16.78 74.65 -53.68
CA LYS A 76 -17.35 74.71 -55.04
C LYS A 76 -17.45 73.31 -55.65
N SER A 77 -16.38 72.52 -55.58
CA SER A 77 -16.38 71.11 -56.02
C SER A 77 -17.37 70.24 -55.23
N ARG A 78 -17.46 70.40 -53.90
CA ARG A 78 -18.44 69.69 -53.04
C ARG A 78 -19.89 70.03 -53.42
N LEU A 79 -20.20 71.30 -53.65
CA LEU A 79 -21.51 71.80 -54.06
C LEU A 79 -21.90 71.24 -55.44
N GLN A 80 -21.00 71.28 -56.41
CA GLN A 80 -21.21 70.69 -57.73
C GLN A 80 -21.49 69.18 -57.64
N LEU A 81 -20.70 68.43 -56.84
CA LEU A 81 -20.91 67.00 -56.61
C LEU A 81 -22.23 66.70 -55.90
N PHE A 82 -22.67 67.54 -54.95
CA PHE A 82 -23.94 67.36 -54.25
C PHE A 82 -25.14 67.64 -55.17
N ILE A 83 -25.09 68.71 -55.98
CA ILE A 83 -26.11 69.00 -57.01
C ILE A 83 -26.17 67.86 -58.04
N TRP A 84 -25.03 67.36 -58.53
CA TRP A 84 -24.97 66.21 -59.43
C TRP A 84 -25.57 64.94 -58.80
N ALA A 85 -25.26 64.67 -57.53
CA ALA A 85 -25.81 63.51 -56.83
C ALA A 85 -27.33 63.63 -56.63
N LEU A 86 -27.84 64.82 -56.27
CA LEU A 86 -29.29 65.06 -56.19
C LEU A 86 -29.98 64.96 -57.55
N LEU A 87 -29.36 65.43 -58.64
CA LEU A 87 -29.87 65.26 -60.01
C LEU A 87 -29.92 63.78 -60.42
N ALA A 88 -28.88 63.00 -60.10
CA ALA A 88 -28.85 61.55 -60.34
C ALA A 88 -29.94 60.82 -59.52
N VAL A 89 -30.10 61.17 -58.24
CA VAL A 89 -31.16 60.63 -57.37
C VAL A 89 -32.55 61.01 -57.89
N ARG A 90 -32.75 62.25 -58.36
CA ARG A 90 -34.00 62.66 -59.01
C ARG A 90 -34.28 61.82 -60.27
N SER A 91 -33.24 61.54 -61.07
CA SER A 91 -33.37 60.75 -62.30
C SER A 91 -33.65 59.27 -62.04
N GLN A 92 -33.14 58.70 -60.95
CA GLN A 92 -33.31 57.27 -60.63
C GLN A 92 -34.52 56.96 -59.75
N TYR A 93 -34.84 57.84 -58.78
CA TYR A 93 -35.86 57.60 -57.75
C TYR A 93 -37.01 58.62 -57.78
N GLY A 94 -36.92 59.68 -58.60
CA GLY A 94 -37.97 60.71 -58.66
C GLY A 94 -39.32 60.19 -59.17
N MET A 95 -39.33 59.15 -60.00
CA MET A 95 -40.56 58.53 -60.52
C MET A 95 -41.26 57.59 -59.52
N GLN A 96 -40.73 57.42 -58.30
CA GLN A 96 -41.42 56.72 -57.21
C GLN A 96 -42.45 57.63 -56.53
N ASP A 97 -43.41 57.02 -55.83
CA ASP A 97 -44.57 57.68 -55.21
C ASP A 97 -45.37 58.55 -56.20
N ASP A 98 -45.79 57.98 -57.33
CA ASP A 98 -46.55 58.63 -58.41
C ASP A 98 -45.96 59.97 -58.90
N GLY A 99 -44.63 60.10 -58.85
CA GLY A 99 -43.90 61.30 -59.23
C GLY A 99 -43.87 62.41 -58.18
N ALA A 100 -44.54 62.27 -57.04
CA ALA A 100 -44.50 63.27 -55.97
C ALA A 100 -43.09 63.42 -55.38
N ARG A 101 -42.30 62.33 -55.33
CA ARG A 101 -40.90 62.37 -54.88
C ARG A 101 -40.01 63.20 -55.81
N PHE A 102 -40.31 63.27 -57.11
CA PHE A 102 -39.65 64.14 -58.08
C PHE A 102 -39.73 65.61 -57.67
N HIS A 103 -40.90 66.07 -57.21
CA HIS A 103 -41.12 67.45 -56.79
C HIS A 103 -40.38 67.78 -55.48
N VAL A 104 -40.40 66.86 -54.51
CA VAL A 104 -39.65 67.00 -53.24
C VAL A 104 -38.14 67.14 -53.49
N ILE A 105 -37.56 66.28 -54.33
CA ILE A 105 -36.13 66.36 -54.67
C ILE A 105 -35.83 67.59 -55.54
N SER A 106 -36.71 67.96 -56.47
CA SER A 106 -36.55 69.17 -57.29
C SER A 106 -36.56 70.45 -56.46
N HIS A 107 -37.37 70.50 -55.40
CA HIS A 107 -37.39 71.61 -54.46
C HIS A 107 -36.04 71.75 -53.72
N LEU A 108 -35.50 70.64 -53.22
CA LEU A 108 -34.17 70.65 -52.58
C LEU A 108 -33.06 71.08 -53.56
N ILE A 109 -33.09 70.60 -54.81
CA ILE A 109 -32.14 71.02 -55.86
C ILE A 109 -32.24 72.53 -56.10
N ARG A 110 -33.46 73.06 -56.25
CA ARG A 110 -33.68 74.49 -56.50
C ARG A 110 -33.12 75.35 -55.37
N GLU A 111 -33.42 75.02 -54.12
CA GLU A 111 -32.90 75.80 -52.99
C GLU A 111 -31.38 75.62 -52.79
N THR A 112 -30.83 74.43 -53.08
CA THR A 112 -29.37 74.22 -53.07
C THR A 112 -28.66 75.08 -54.13
N VAL A 113 -29.24 75.19 -55.34
CA VAL A 113 -28.72 76.06 -56.40
C VAL A 113 -28.89 77.54 -56.05
N ASN A 114 -30.02 77.94 -55.44
CA ASN A 114 -30.24 79.31 -54.99
C ASN A 114 -29.22 79.74 -53.92
N CYS A 115 -29.00 78.92 -52.89
CA CYS A 115 -27.99 79.18 -51.86
C CYS A 115 -26.56 79.17 -52.43
N GLY A 116 -26.28 78.26 -53.38
CA GLY A 116 -24.97 78.13 -54.03
C GLY A 116 -24.68 79.14 -55.15
N LYS A 117 -25.65 79.99 -55.52
CA LYS A 117 -25.57 80.91 -56.65
C LYS A 117 -24.34 81.84 -56.67
N PRO A 118 -23.90 82.48 -55.56
CA PRO A 118 -22.68 83.30 -55.59
C PRO A 118 -21.41 82.47 -55.85
N MET A 119 -21.34 81.24 -55.31
CA MET A 119 -20.19 80.35 -55.47
C MET A 119 -20.03 79.81 -56.90
N LEU A 120 -21.14 79.71 -57.64
CA LEU A 120 -21.17 79.23 -59.03
C LEU A 120 -20.98 80.34 -60.08
N ALA A 121 -21.06 81.62 -59.71
CA ALA A 121 -21.08 82.74 -60.65
C ALA A 121 -19.69 83.30 -61.03
N THR A 122 -18.59 82.74 -60.52
CA THR A 122 -17.25 83.35 -60.56
C THR A 122 -16.37 82.98 -61.77
N SER A 123 -16.91 82.37 -62.83
CA SER A 123 -16.14 81.94 -64.01
C SER A 123 -16.27 82.83 -65.26
N ILE A 124 -16.82 84.05 -65.14
CA ILE A 124 -17.00 84.98 -66.26
C ILE A 124 -16.59 86.41 -65.84
N MET A 125 -15.74 87.05 -66.67
CA MET A 125 -15.21 88.43 -66.59
C MET A 125 -13.90 88.67 -65.81
N GLY A 126 -12.78 88.50 -66.52
CA GLY A 126 -11.52 89.25 -66.36
C GLY A 126 -10.94 89.46 -67.78
N ARG A 127 -10.62 90.71 -68.17
CA ARG A 127 -10.53 91.16 -69.58
C ARG A 127 -9.24 91.96 -69.88
N ASP A 128 -8.82 91.89 -71.15
CA ASP A 128 -8.19 92.90 -72.04
C ASP A 128 -6.92 93.66 -71.59
N GLU A 129 -5.78 93.50 -72.30
CA GLU A 129 -5.13 94.42 -73.30
C GLU A 129 -4.26 95.55 -72.66
N SER A 130 -3.19 96.11 -73.23
CA SER A 130 -2.82 96.47 -74.62
C SER A 130 -1.25 96.61 -74.78
N SER A 131 -0.60 96.14 -75.86
CA SER A 131 -0.16 96.80 -77.12
C SER A 131 0.91 97.92 -77.07
N ASP A 132 2.00 97.82 -77.87
CA ASP A 132 2.61 98.99 -78.54
C ASP A 132 3.67 98.67 -79.65
N LEU A 133 3.63 99.43 -80.77
CA LEU A 133 4.69 99.77 -81.80
C LEU A 133 5.47 98.64 -82.55
N GLY A 134 5.79 98.66 -83.86
CA GLY A 134 5.47 99.52 -85.02
C GLY A 134 6.70 100.04 -85.80
N SER A 135 6.84 100.07 -87.14
CA SER A 135 6.18 99.36 -88.28
C SER A 135 6.95 99.54 -89.63
N ASN A 136 6.69 98.68 -90.65
CA ASN A 136 6.89 98.87 -92.13
C ASN A 136 8.30 99.01 -92.78
N PRO A 137 8.48 98.72 -94.11
CA PRO A 137 7.66 97.93 -95.05
C PRO A 137 8.45 96.95 -95.98
N LYS A 138 7.68 96.26 -96.85
CA LYS A 138 8.02 95.51 -98.10
C LYS A 138 8.21 93.99 -98.04
N GLU A 139 7.58 93.39 -99.05
CA GLU A 139 7.60 91.99 -99.45
C GLU A 139 8.97 91.59 -100.04
N THR A 140 9.34 90.32 -99.89
CA THR A 140 9.55 89.40 -101.02
C THR A 140 9.67 87.97 -100.49
N GLY A 141 9.29 86.98 -101.30
CA GLY A 141 9.03 85.63 -100.79
C GLY A 141 10.23 84.68 -100.74
N THR A 142 9.89 83.49 -100.24
CA THR A 142 10.51 82.17 -100.53
C THR A 142 11.77 81.70 -99.77
N LEU A 143 11.64 80.47 -99.24
CA LEU A 143 12.61 79.36 -99.31
C LEU A 143 13.62 79.05 -98.18
N GLN A 144 13.32 79.19 -96.87
CA GLN A 144 14.21 78.54 -95.86
C GLN A 144 13.67 78.07 -94.49
N SER A 145 12.49 78.46 -93.98
CA SER A 145 12.10 78.15 -92.58
C SER A 145 11.37 76.82 -92.32
N LEU A 146 11.61 75.81 -93.17
CA LEU A 146 11.11 74.44 -92.99
C LEU A 146 12.13 73.60 -92.19
N ILE A 147 11.66 72.72 -91.28
CA ILE A 147 12.45 71.65 -90.60
C ILE A 147 13.35 72.24 -89.47
N GLN A 148 13.33 71.78 -88.20
CA GLN A 148 13.33 70.38 -87.75
C GLN A 148 12.11 69.95 -86.93
N LYS A 149 11.53 68.85 -87.39
CA LYS A 149 10.32 68.16 -86.92
C LYS A 149 10.54 67.40 -85.59
N ASP A 150 11.79 67.18 -85.22
CA ASP A 150 12.20 66.21 -84.19
C ASP A 150 11.90 66.65 -82.76
N ARG A 151 11.97 67.97 -82.46
CA ARG A 151 11.70 68.47 -81.09
C ARG A 151 10.25 68.25 -80.66
N VAL A 152 9.30 68.41 -81.58
CA VAL A 152 7.86 68.26 -81.28
C VAL A 152 7.48 66.78 -81.18
N LEU A 153 8.07 65.92 -82.01
CA LEU A 153 7.86 64.46 -81.92
C LEU A 153 8.51 63.86 -80.66
N SER A 154 9.67 64.35 -80.22
CA SER A 154 10.28 63.93 -78.94
C SER A 154 9.36 64.25 -77.77
N ALA A 155 8.89 65.49 -77.64
CA ALA A 155 8.06 65.92 -76.50
C ALA A 155 6.76 65.09 -76.37
N VAL A 156 6.10 64.76 -77.49
CA VAL A 156 4.90 63.90 -77.48
C VAL A 156 5.24 62.44 -77.15
N ALA A 157 6.38 61.92 -77.63
CA ALA A 157 6.83 60.58 -77.28
C ALA A 157 7.18 60.45 -75.79
N ASP A 158 7.78 61.49 -75.20
CA ASP A 158 8.16 61.53 -73.79
C ASP A 158 6.93 61.63 -72.85
N GLU A 159 5.91 62.41 -73.21
CA GLU A 159 4.60 62.43 -72.50
C GLU A 159 3.90 61.07 -72.55
N VAL A 160 3.78 60.45 -73.73
CA VAL A 160 3.16 59.12 -73.86
C VAL A 160 3.93 58.06 -73.06
N LYS A 161 5.27 58.17 -73.01
CA LYS A 161 6.13 57.32 -72.19
C LYS A 161 5.88 57.54 -70.69
N TYR A 162 5.79 58.80 -70.25
CA TYR A 162 5.50 59.18 -68.86
C TYR A 162 4.12 58.71 -68.38
N ILE A 163 3.08 58.87 -69.20
CA ILE A 163 1.74 58.37 -68.88
C ILE A 163 1.75 56.83 -68.79
N LYS A 164 2.49 56.16 -69.66
CA LYS A 164 2.61 54.69 -69.64
C LYS A 164 3.35 54.19 -68.39
N THR A 165 4.43 54.84 -67.97
CA THR A 165 5.14 54.51 -66.73
C THR A 165 4.31 54.82 -65.48
N SER A 166 3.65 55.98 -65.42
CA SER A 166 2.76 56.36 -64.32
C SER A 166 1.57 55.39 -64.17
N LYS A 167 1.01 54.91 -65.30
CA LYS A 167 -0.04 53.89 -65.29
C LYS A 167 0.50 52.53 -64.80
N SER A 168 1.70 52.11 -65.22
CA SER A 168 2.30 50.87 -64.70
C SER A 168 2.62 50.96 -63.21
N ASP A 169 3.09 52.11 -62.72
CA ASP A 169 3.39 52.32 -61.30
C ASP A 169 2.12 52.31 -60.45
N ARG A 170 1.03 52.93 -60.90
CA ARG A 170 -0.28 52.82 -60.22
C ARG A 170 -0.80 51.38 -60.18
N THR A 171 -0.64 50.61 -61.25
CA THR A 171 -1.02 49.18 -61.22
C THR A 171 -0.12 48.35 -60.30
N ARG A 172 1.17 48.68 -60.21
CA ARG A 172 2.12 48.04 -59.29
C ARG A 172 1.75 48.33 -57.83
N GLN A 173 1.49 49.59 -57.48
CA GLN A 173 1.05 50.01 -56.15
C GLN A 173 -0.30 49.38 -55.76
N LEU A 174 -1.25 49.26 -56.68
CA LEU A 174 -2.53 48.58 -56.42
C LEU A 174 -2.36 47.07 -56.18
N ASN A 175 -1.47 46.40 -56.91
CA ASN A 175 -1.16 45.00 -56.66
C ASN A 175 -0.42 44.81 -55.33
N GLU A 176 0.54 45.69 -55.00
CA GLU A 176 1.25 45.66 -53.71
C GLU A 176 0.30 45.91 -52.52
N LEU A 177 -0.67 46.81 -52.66
CA LEU A 177 -1.72 47.03 -51.65
C LEU A 177 -2.67 45.83 -51.51
N ARG A 178 -2.99 45.13 -52.61
CA ARG A 178 -3.78 43.88 -52.55
C ARG A 178 -3.02 42.79 -51.81
N ILE A 179 -1.76 42.55 -52.18
CA ILE A 179 -0.89 41.56 -51.53
C ILE A 179 -0.81 41.84 -50.01
N ARG A 180 -0.57 43.09 -49.59
CA ARG A 180 -0.56 43.45 -48.16
C ARG A 180 -1.91 43.29 -47.46
N MET A 181 -3.02 43.49 -48.17
CA MET A 181 -4.36 43.29 -47.62
C MET A 181 -4.66 41.80 -47.43
N ASP A 182 -4.28 40.98 -48.41
CA ASP A 182 -4.42 39.52 -48.35
C ASP A 182 -3.51 38.94 -47.25
N GLU A 183 -2.25 39.37 -47.17
CA GLU A 183 -1.31 39.08 -46.08
C GLU A 183 -1.88 39.43 -44.71
N ASN A 184 -2.39 40.65 -44.52
CA ASN A 184 -3.02 41.08 -43.27
C ASN A 184 -4.27 40.25 -42.94
N SER A 185 -5.10 39.91 -43.94
CA SER A 185 -6.29 39.07 -43.72
C SER A 185 -5.91 37.64 -43.30
N SER A 186 -4.79 37.11 -43.82
CA SER A 186 -4.24 35.82 -43.41
C SER A 186 -3.66 35.87 -42.00
N LEU A 187 -2.99 36.96 -41.63
CA LEU A 187 -2.50 37.21 -40.27
C LEU A 187 -3.65 37.30 -39.26
N ASP A 188 -4.70 38.07 -39.55
CA ASP A 188 -5.90 38.17 -38.70
C ASP A 188 -6.62 36.81 -38.56
N SER A 189 -6.70 36.03 -39.64
CA SER A 189 -7.29 34.69 -39.60
C SER A 189 -6.46 33.72 -38.77
N ASN A 190 -5.12 33.78 -38.87
CA ASN A 190 -4.21 32.96 -38.08
C ASN A 190 -4.21 33.36 -36.60
N GLN A 191 -4.29 34.65 -36.28
CA GLN A 191 -4.43 35.13 -34.90
C GLN A 191 -5.75 34.69 -34.26
N LYS A 192 -6.87 34.71 -35.01
CA LYS A 192 -8.16 34.18 -34.53
C LYS A 192 -8.09 32.68 -34.24
N LYS A 193 -7.54 31.89 -35.15
CA LYS A 193 -7.34 30.44 -34.93
C LYS A 193 -6.47 30.16 -33.71
N ALA A 194 -5.33 30.83 -33.58
CA ALA A 194 -4.46 30.67 -32.42
C ALA A 194 -5.16 31.02 -31.09
N PHE A 195 -6.05 32.00 -31.09
CA PHE A 195 -6.87 32.37 -29.92
C PHE A 195 -7.99 31.36 -29.62
N GLU A 196 -8.65 30.82 -30.65
CA GLU A 196 -9.62 29.73 -30.53
C GLU A 196 -8.98 28.45 -30.00
N ASP A 197 -7.79 28.09 -30.52
CA ASP A 197 -6.98 26.96 -30.05
C ASP A 197 -6.52 27.15 -28.59
N GLU A 198 -6.16 28.37 -28.18
CA GLU A 198 -5.83 28.68 -26.79
C GLU A 198 -7.06 28.53 -25.87
N ILE A 199 -8.23 28.99 -26.31
CA ILE A 199 -9.49 28.80 -25.56
C ILE A 199 -9.82 27.32 -25.42
N LEU A 200 -9.74 26.53 -26.49
CA LEU A 200 -10.00 25.09 -26.47
C LEU A 200 -9.01 24.36 -25.55
N SER A 201 -7.72 24.72 -25.60
CA SER A 201 -6.69 24.18 -24.70
C SER A 201 -6.99 24.47 -23.22
N ARG A 202 -7.35 25.72 -22.89
CA ARG A 202 -7.75 26.11 -21.52
C ARG A 202 -9.05 25.41 -21.09
N LEU A 203 -10.05 25.30 -21.97
CA LEU A 203 -11.31 24.61 -21.69
C LEU A 203 -11.08 23.12 -21.41
N ASN A 204 -10.28 22.45 -22.23
CA ASN A 204 -9.89 21.05 -22.03
C ASN A 204 -9.14 20.85 -20.71
N THR A 205 -8.26 21.80 -20.34
CA THR A 205 -7.57 21.78 -19.04
C THR A 205 -8.55 21.91 -17.86
N ILE A 206 -9.56 22.77 -17.98
CA ILE A 206 -10.60 22.96 -16.95
C ILE A 206 -11.51 21.73 -16.85
N LEU A 207 -11.95 21.16 -17.99
CA LEU A 207 -12.76 19.95 -18.03
C LEU A 207 -12.00 18.75 -17.44
N ALA A 208 -10.74 18.55 -17.84
CA ALA A 208 -9.89 17.51 -17.26
C ALA A 208 -9.68 17.70 -15.74
N SER A 209 -9.58 18.94 -15.26
CA SER A 209 -9.50 19.26 -13.83
C SER A 209 -10.81 18.92 -13.09
N ASP A 210 -11.97 19.28 -13.65
CA ASP A 210 -13.26 18.96 -13.02
C ASP A 210 -13.59 17.46 -13.05
N ASP A 211 -13.26 16.76 -14.13
CA ASP A 211 -13.41 15.31 -14.21
C ASP A 211 -12.44 14.58 -13.27
N CYS A 212 -11.20 15.06 -13.11
CA CYS A 212 -10.29 14.58 -12.06
C CYS A 212 -10.89 14.80 -10.65
N ARG A 213 -11.49 15.97 -10.41
CA ARG A 213 -12.14 16.31 -9.14
C ARG A 213 -13.36 15.41 -8.86
N ARG A 214 -14.24 15.19 -9.84
CA ARG A 214 -15.39 14.28 -9.74
C ARG A 214 -14.94 12.84 -9.50
N ALA A 215 -13.92 12.38 -10.22
CA ALA A 215 -13.33 11.07 -10.00
C ALA A 215 -12.79 10.94 -8.57
N HIS A 216 -12.08 11.94 -8.05
CA HIS A 216 -11.59 11.96 -6.67
C HIS A 216 -12.73 11.89 -5.63
N PHE A 217 -13.82 12.64 -5.82
CA PHE A 217 -14.99 12.55 -4.93
C PHE A 217 -15.69 11.19 -4.99
N GLN A 218 -15.88 10.61 -6.18
CA GLN A 218 -16.45 9.27 -6.30
C GLN A 218 -15.55 8.21 -5.65
N LEU A 219 -14.22 8.34 -5.79
CA LEU A 219 -13.24 7.46 -5.15
C LEU A 219 -13.32 7.56 -3.63
N ALA A 220 -13.30 8.77 -3.07
CA ALA A 220 -13.44 8.99 -1.62
C ALA A 220 -14.74 8.38 -1.06
N HIS A 221 -15.84 8.48 -1.82
CA HIS A 221 -17.11 7.89 -1.43
C HIS A 221 -17.10 6.35 -1.55
N ASP A 222 -16.59 5.78 -2.65
CA ASP A 222 -16.46 4.33 -2.83
C ASP A 222 -15.55 3.70 -1.75
N GLU A 223 -14.49 4.41 -1.35
CA GLU A 223 -13.59 4.03 -0.24
C GLU A 223 -14.29 4.09 1.12
N GLU A 224 -15.04 5.16 1.41
CA GLU A 224 -15.82 5.27 2.65
C GLU A 224 -16.84 4.14 2.75
N GLN A 225 -17.55 3.83 1.67
CA GLN A 225 -18.46 2.68 1.59
C GLN A 225 -17.72 1.35 1.83
N GLN A 226 -16.53 1.16 1.25
CA GLN A 226 -15.73 -0.05 1.49
C GLN A 226 -15.29 -0.15 2.96
N ILE A 227 -14.79 0.93 3.57
CA ILE A 227 -14.36 0.97 4.98
C ILE A 227 -15.54 0.69 5.91
N VAL A 228 -16.70 1.30 5.67
CA VAL A 228 -17.92 1.06 6.45
C VAL A 228 -18.38 -0.39 6.31
N ALA A 229 -18.37 -0.96 5.10
CA ALA A 229 -18.72 -2.36 4.88
C ALA A 229 -17.74 -3.33 5.57
N GLU A 230 -16.43 -3.09 5.49
CA GLU A 230 -15.41 -3.91 6.17
C GLU A 230 -15.52 -3.83 7.70
N LYS A 231 -15.76 -2.64 8.25
CA LYS A 231 -16.05 -2.44 9.69
C LYS A 231 -17.34 -3.14 10.10
N TRP A 232 -18.41 -3.06 9.30
CA TRP A 232 -19.67 -3.73 9.58
C TRP A 232 -19.55 -5.26 9.56
N ILE A 233 -18.86 -5.82 8.56
CA ILE A 233 -18.56 -7.25 8.49
C ILE A 233 -17.71 -7.70 9.69
N HIS A 234 -16.76 -6.88 10.13
CA HIS A 234 -15.97 -7.18 11.32
C HIS A 234 -16.82 -7.16 12.59
N MET A 235 -17.57 -6.09 12.87
CA MET A 235 -18.45 -6.02 14.05
C MET A 235 -19.46 -7.17 14.06
N PHE A 236 -20.09 -7.45 12.91
CA PHE A 236 -21.02 -8.56 12.77
C PHE A 236 -20.37 -9.90 13.15
N ARG A 237 -19.14 -10.18 12.66
CA ARG A 237 -18.37 -11.37 13.06
C ARG A 237 -18.11 -11.42 14.57
N THR A 238 -17.59 -10.35 15.16
CA THR A 238 -17.36 -10.25 16.62
C THR A 238 -18.63 -10.53 17.43
N LEU A 239 -19.81 -10.20 16.90
CA LEU A 239 -21.09 -10.45 17.56
C LEU A 239 -21.58 -11.91 17.41
N ILE A 240 -21.30 -12.59 16.30
CA ILE A 240 -21.77 -13.96 16.02
C ILE A 240 -20.74 -15.08 16.24
N ASP A 241 -19.46 -14.74 16.44
CA ASP A 241 -18.39 -15.71 16.70
C ASP A 241 -18.61 -16.44 18.05
N GLU A 242 -17.80 -17.44 18.36
CA GLU A 242 -18.03 -18.42 19.44
C GLU A 242 -18.09 -17.79 20.85
N ARG A 243 -17.47 -16.62 21.01
CA ARG A 243 -17.48 -15.77 22.22
C ARG A 243 -18.25 -14.45 22.03
N GLY A 244 -18.98 -14.31 20.93
CA GLY A 244 -19.80 -13.15 20.63
C GLY A 244 -21.15 -13.18 21.38
N PRO A 245 -21.70 -12.03 21.80
CA PRO A 245 -22.98 -11.96 22.53
C PRO A 245 -24.20 -12.48 21.75
N TRP A 246 -24.10 -12.65 20.43
CA TRP A 246 -25.12 -13.25 19.57
C TRP A 246 -24.64 -14.59 18.96
N SER A 247 -23.72 -15.29 19.63
CA SER A 247 -23.30 -16.62 19.20
C SER A 247 -24.48 -17.59 19.20
N ALA A 248 -24.71 -18.25 18.06
CA ALA A 248 -25.76 -19.26 17.95
C ALA A 248 -25.39 -20.56 18.68
N ASN A 249 -24.08 -20.83 18.85
CA ASN A 249 -23.53 -21.97 19.57
C ASN A 249 -22.37 -21.46 20.45
N PRO A 250 -22.62 -21.08 21.72
CA PRO A 250 -21.58 -20.55 22.59
C PRO A 250 -20.48 -21.58 22.87
N PHE A 251 -19.26 -21.10 23.13
CA PHE A 251 -18.12 -21.95 23.49
C PHE A 251 -18.34 -22.67 24.84
N PRO A 252 -17.89 -23.93 25.01
CA PRO A 252 -17.26 -24.80 24.01
C PRO A 252 -18.30 -25.40 23.06
N ASN A 253 -18.14 -25.15 21.75
CA ASN A 253 -19.01 -25.71 20.73
C ASN A 253 -18.29 -26.82 19.93
N ASN A 254 -19.06 -27.81 19.48
CA ASN A 254 -18.57 -28.89 18.61
C ASN A 254 -18.80 -28.57 17.12
N THR A 255 -18.94 -27.29 16.75
CA THR A 255 -19.15 -26.91 15.34
C THR A 255 -17.86 -27.03 14.56
N VAL A 256 -17.91 -27.71 13.41
CA VAL A 256 -16.76 -27.85 12.50
C VAL A 256 -16.39 -26.48 11.94
N THR A 257 -15.28 -25.92 12.43
CA THR A 257 -14.74 -24.66 11.92
C THR A 257 -13.70 -24.95 10.83
N HIS A 258 -13.98 -24.48 9.61
CA HIS A 258 -13.05 -24.58 8.48
C HIS A 258 -12.00 -23.46 8.49
N TRP A 259 -10.79 -23.78 8.05
CA TRP A 259 -9.60 -22.94 8.15
C TRP A 259 -9.01 -22.58 6.78
N LYS A 260 -8.26 -21.48 6.73
CA LYS A 260 -7.42 -21.10 5.59
C LYS A 260 -6.13 -20.45 6.08
N LEU A 261 -5.09 -20.50 5.27
CA LEU A 261 -3.82 -19.83 5.55
C LEU A 261 -4.04 -18.33 5.76
N ASP A 262 -3.52 -17.82 6.87
CA ASP A 262 -3.44 -16.39 7.07
C ASP A 262 -2.26 -15.79 6.30
N LYS A 263 -2.33 -14.49 6.01
CA LYS A 263 -1.36 -13.80 5.17
C LYS A 263 -0.21 -13.16 5.94
N THR A 264 -0.29 -13.06 7.27
CA THR A 264 0.80 -12.46 8.04
C THR A 264 2.10 -13.26 7.92
N GLU A 265 3.17 -12.57 7.57
CA GLU A 265 4.54 -13.10 7.52
C GLU A 265 5.30 -12.61 8.76
N ASP A 266 5.95 -13.53 9.49
CA ASP A 266 6.84 -13.17 10.60
C ASP A 266 8.18 -12.57 10.10
N ALA A 267 9.08 -12.26 11.03
CA ALA A 267 10.40 -11.70 10.71
C ALA A 267 11.25 -12.57 9.76
N TRP A 268 10.96 -13.87 9.66
CA TRP A 268 11.64 -14.86 8.84
C TRP A 268 10.82 -15.30 7.62
N ARG A 269 9.72 -14.60 7.32
CA ARG A 269 8.77 -14.93 6.25
C ARG A 269 8.15 -16.32 6.38
N ARG A 270 7.85 -16.77 7.61
CA ARG A 270 6.96 -17.91 7.85
C ARG A 270 5.52 -17.41 7.96
N ARG A 271 4.56 -18.24 7.54
CA ARG A 271 3.12 -17.98 7.71
C ARG A 271 2.50 -19.08 8.59
N PRO A 272 2.79 -19.09 9.91
CA PRO A 272 2.41 -20.20 10.78
C PRO A 272 0.92 -20.19 11.18
N LYS A 273 0.17 -19.12 10.90
CA LYS A 273 -1.22 -18.95 11.37
C LYS A 273 -2.25 -19.42 10.35
N LEU A 274 -3.27 -20.13 10.84
CA LEU A 274 -4.55 -20.35 10.18
C LEU A 274 -5.64 -19.46 10.78
N ARG A 275 -6.55 -18.99 9.92
CA ARG A 275 -7.74 -18.21 10.30
C ARG A 275 -9.03 -18.85 9.77
N ARG A 276 -10.15 -18.54 10.40
CA ARG A 276 -11.48 -19.05 10.03
C ARG A 276 -11.84 -18.71 8.58
N ASN A 277 -12.36 -19.68 7.84
CA ASN A 277 -12.81 -19.50 6.46
C ASN A 277 -14.33 -19.34 6.36
N TYR A 278 -14.82 -18.11 6.60
CA TYR A 278 -16.24 -17.73 6.44
C TYR A 278 -16.85 -17.89 5.03
N HIS A 279 -16.07 -18.31 4.03
CA HIS A 279 -16.50 -18.52 2.65
C HIS A 279 -16.05 -19.91 2.18
N PHE A 280 -16.20 -20.91 3.05
CA PHE A 280 -15.95 -22.31 2.72
C PHE A 280 -17.10 -22.88 1.89
N ASP A 281 -16.77 -23.77 0.93
CA ASP A 281 -17.75 -24.47 0.10
C ASP A 281 -17.91 -25.91 0.61
N GLU A 282 -18.99 -26.17 1.35
CA GLU A 282 -19.27 -27.48 1.95
C GLU A 282 -19.39 -28.60 0.91
N LYS A 283 -19.68 -28.27 -0.37
CA LYS A 283 -19.72 -29.26 -1.46
C LYS A 283 -18.39 -29.98 -1.66
N LEU A 284 -17.28 -29.38 -1.22
CA LEU A 284 -15.93 -29.96 -1.33
C LEU A 284 -15.65 -31.07 -0.30
N CYS A 285 -16.51 -31.24 0.70
CA CYS A 285 -16.44 -32.33 1.68
C CYS A 285 -17.18 -33.59 1.22
N HIS A 286 -17.91 -33.52 0.09
CA HIS A 286 -18.75 -34.60 -0.41
C HIS A 286 -18.30 -35.06 -1.80
N PRO A 287 -18.52 -36.34 -2.17
CA PRO A 287 -18.31 -36.77 -3.54
C PRO A 287 -19.21 -35.96 -4.49
N PRO A 288 -18.74 -35.61 -5.70
CA PRO A 288 -19.58 -34.96 -6.69
C PRO A 288 -20.74 -35.90 -7.02
N SER A 289 -21.96 -35.50 -6.61
CA SER A 289 -23.13 -36.34 -6.69
C SER A 289 -23.37 -36.83 -8.12
N THR A 290 -23.35 -38.14 -8.32
CA THR A 290 -23.94 -38.77 -9.50
C THR A 290 -25.42 -38.35 -9.54
N VAL A 291 -25.78 -37.54 -10.54
CA VAL A 291 -27.17 -37.17 -10.79
C VAL A 291 -27.90 -38.42 -11.25
N CYS A 292 -28.53 -39.12 -10.30
CA CYS A 292 -29.54 -40.12 -10.61
C CYS A 292 -30.86 -39.38 -10.82
N SER A 293 -31.23 -39.17 -12.08
CA SER A 293 -32.53 -38.67 -12.47
C SER A 293 -33.62 -39.68 -12.07
N ASN A 294 -34.29 -39.44 -10.94
CA ASN A 294 -35.60 -40.00 -10.59
C ASN A 294 -36.15 -39.30 -9.34
N GLU A 295 -36.81 -38.16 -9.53
CA GLU A 295 -37.67 -37.59 -8.48
C GLU A 295 -38.97 -38.41 -8.36
N ALA A 296 -38.91 -39.46 -7.54
CA ALA A 296 -40.11 -40.13 -7.03
C ALA A 296 -40.54 -39.46 -5.71
N VAL A 297 -41.69 -38.79 -5.73
CA VAL A 297 -42.24 -38.03 -4.61
C VAL A 297 -42.55 -38.93 -3.40
N LEU A 298 -41.91 -38.66 -2.26
CA LEU A 298 -42.40 -39.05 -0.93
C LEU A 298 -42.10 -37.95 0.11
N PRO A 299 -43.08 -37.55 0.96
CA PRO A 299 -42.86 -36.58 2.02
C PRO A 299 -42.47 -37.28 3.34
N VAL A 300 -41.32 -36.91 3.92
CA VAL A 300 -40.93 -37.33 5.28
C VAL A 300 -40.34 -36.14 6.05
N ASN A 301 -40.73 -36.02 7.32
CA ASN A 301 -40.43 -34.92 8.22
C ASN A 301 -38.96 -34.86 8.69
N GLU A 302 -38.58 -33.65 9.12
CA GLU A 302 -37.61 -33.34 10.20
C GLU A 302 -36.33 -34.17 10.33
N SER A 303 -35.21 -33.63 9.81
CA SER A 303 -34.08 -33.16 10.66
C SER A 303 -32.90 -32.67 9.79
N LYS A 304 -32.91 -31.40 9.34
CA LYS A 304 -31.78 -30.81 8.61
C LYS A 304 -30.93 -29.92 9.52
N SER A 305 -29.96 -30.54 10.19
CA SER A 305 -28.82 -29.84 10.80
C SER A 305 -27.75 -29.57 9.73
N ALA A 306 -27.84 -28.43 9.04
CA ALA A 306 -26.79 -27.93 8.15
C ALA A 306 -26.81 -26.39 8.18
N PHE A 307 -25.76 -25.78 8.77
CA PHE A 307 -25.81 -24.38 9.24
C PHE A 307 -25.21 -23.39 8.22
N GLY A 308 -25.76 -23.39 7.00
CA GLY A 308 -25.57 -22.28 6.07
C GLY A 308 -26.34 -21.05 6.58
N GLY A 309 -25.62 -20.11 7.20
CA GLY A 309 -26.15 -19.01 8.03
C GLY A 309 -27.52 -18.43 7.66
N HIS A 310 -28.57 -18.97 8.26
CA HIS A 310 -29.92 -18.43 8.14
C HIS A 310 -30.04 -17.17 8.99
N ILE A 311 -29.80 -15.99 8.37
CA ILE A 311 -30.12 -14.69 8.99
C ILE A 311 -31.59 -14.76 9.43
N PRO A 312 -31.91 -14.56 10.74
CA PRO A 312 -33.29 -14.58 11.23
C PRO A 312 -34.16 -13.64 10.40
N GLU A 313 -35.39 -14.04 10.05
CA GLU A 313 -36.22 -13.21 9.16
C GLU A 313 -36.55 -11.83 9.76
N GLN A 314 -36.56 -11.73 11.09
CA GLN A 314 -36.61 -10.47 11.82
C GLN A 314 -35.41 -9.56 11.50
N MET A 315 -34.18 -10.09 11.45
CA MET A 315 -32.99 -9.36 10.99
C MET A 315 -33.06 -9.01 9.49
N LYS A 316 -33.60 -9.88 8.63
CA LYS A 316 -33.82 -9.54 7.20
C LYS A 316 -34.76 -8.35 7.03
N ARG A 317 -35.73 -8.14 7.93
CA ARG A 317 -36.60 -6.94 7.95
C ARG A 317 -35.86 -5.67 8.40
N PHE A 318 -34.92 -5.77 9.33
CA PHE A 318 -34.07 -4.62 9.74
C PHE A 318 -33.04 -4.19 8.67
N LEU A 319 -32.68 -5.06 7.72
CA LEU A 319 -31.61 -4.82 6.73
C LEU A 319 -32.07 -4.17 5.40
N LEU A 320 -33.30 -3.65 5.32
CA LEU A 320 -33.87 -3.00 4.13
C LEU A 320 -33.97 -1.48 4.36
N LYS A 321 -33.14 -0.64 3.72
CA LYS A 321 -33.17 -0.39 2.27
C LYS A 321 -31.80 -0.36 1.55
N GLY A 322 -30.66 -0.45 2.26
CA GLY A 322 -29.33 -0.23 1.66
C GLY A 322 -28.53 -1.47 1.23
N ILE A 323 -28.82 -2.65 1.79
CA ILE A 323 -27.80 -3.72 1.94
C ILE A 323 -27.96 -4.90 0.95
N ARG A 324 -28.99 -4.91 0.10
CA ARG A 324 -29.25 -5.98 -0.92
C ARG A 324 -28.16 -6.16 -2.00
N ARG A 325 -27.01 -5.47 -1.91
CA ARG A 325 -25.90 -5.53 -2.87
C ARG A 325 -24.56 -6.02 -2.27
N ILE A 326 -24.55 -6.42 -0.99
CA ILE A 326 -23.32 -6.70 -0.23
C ILE A 326 -23.10 -8.21 0.04
N THR A 327 -24.14 -9.03 -0.10
CA THR A 327 -24.10 -10.47 0.23
C THR A 327 -23.82 -11.40 -0.95
N ASP A 328 -23.79 -10.89 -2.19
CA ASP A 328 -23.66 -11.71 -3.39
C ASP A 328 -22.35 -11.39 -4.13
N GLU A 329 -21.30 -12.16 -3.83
CA GLU A 329 -20.04 -12.15 -4.57
C GLU A 329 -19.61 -13.57 -4.97
N GLY A 330 -20.09 -13.99 -6.15
CA GLY A 330 -19.26 -14.75 -7.09
C GLY A 330 -19.26 -16.27 -6.97
N SER A 331 -20.39 -16.92 -7.27
CA SER A 331 -20.39 -18.27 -7.84
C SER A 331 -21.63 -18.57 -8.69
N SER A 332 -21.59 -18.23 -9.98
CA SER A 332 -22.45 -18.85 -11.01
C SER A 332 -21.90 -18.56 -12.42
N GLU A 333 -21.50 -19.61 -13.12
CA GLU A 333 -21.57 -19.65 -14.58
C GLU A 333 -22.97 -20.17 -14.96
N PRO A 334 -23.65 -19.60 -15.97
CA PRO A 334 -24.92 -20.12 -16.45
C PRO A 334 -24.68 -21.27 -17.43
N THR A 335 -25.34 -22.40 -17.22
CA THR A 335 -25.54 -23.41 -18.27
C THR A 335 -26.72 -23.01 -19.14
N GLU A 336 -26.49 -22.81 -20.42
CA GLU A 336 -27.53 -22.56 -21.43
C GLU A 336 -28.44 -23.78 -21.60
N ASN A 337 -29.74 -23.52 -21.82
CA ASN A 337 -30.64 -24.35 -22.63
C ASN A 337 -31.95 -23.57 -22.85
N ASP A 338 -32.27 -23.29 -24.11
CA ASP A 338 -33.49 -22.60 -24.53
C ASP A 338 -34.72 -23.52 -24.53
N ALA A 339 -35.87 -22.94 -24.16
CA ALA A 339 -37.18 -23.33 -24.72
C ALA A 339 -38.23 -22.22 -24.43
N GLU A 340 -38.81 -21.66 -25.48
CA GLU A 340 -39.95 -20.73 -25.37
C GLU A 340 -41.24 -21.46 -24.97
N SER A 341 -42.13 -20.81 -24.20
CA SER A 341 -43.56 -20.69 -24.58
C SER A 341 -44.41 -19.85 -23.60
N SER A 342 -45.22 -18.97 -24.19
CA SER A 342 -46.53 -18.45 -23.74
C SER A 342 -46.75 -18.12 -22.24
N GLY A 343 -46.73 -16.82 -21.93
CA GLY A 343 -47.10 -16.29 -20.62
C GLY A 343 -48.60 -16.10 -20.33
N GLN A 344 -48.87 -15.44 -19.20
CA GLN A 344 -50.15 -14.82 -18.89
C GLN A 344 -49.94 -13.50 -18.11
N LYS A 345 -50.75 -12.49 -18.44
CA LYS A 345 -50.77 -11.15 -17.82
C LYS A 345 -51.61 -11.14 -16.55
N ILE A 346 -51.47 -10.08 -15.73
CA ILE A 346 -52.47 -9.37 -14.87
C ILE A 346 -51.64 -8.50 -13.89
N SER A 347 -51.30 -7.26 -14.23
CA SER A 347 -52.07 -6.00 -14.15
C SER A 347 -51.88 -5.22 -12.83
N VAL A 348 -51.26 -4.04 -12.93
CA VAL A 348 -51.08 -3.03 -11.87
C VAL A 348 -52.38 -2.26 -11.63
N PRO A 349 -52.59 -1.74 -10.42
CA PRO A 349 -53.07 -0.36 -10.30
C PRO A 349 -52.28 0.47 -9.27
N GLU A 350 -51.90 1.69 -9.64
CA GLU A 350 -51.67 2.79 -8.72
C GLU A 350 -52.76 3.84 -8.98
N ASP A 351 -53.37 4.39 -7.93
CA ASP A 351 -53.80 5.80 -7.90
C ASP A 351 -54.10 6.30 -6.46
N ILE A 352 -53.12 7.04 -5.92
CA ILE A 352 -53.20 8.40 -5.37
C ILE A 352 -54.41 8.86 -4.49
N SER A 353 -54.06 9.25 -3.25
CA SER A 353 -54.65 10.25 -2.32
C SER A 353 -56.17 10.29 -2.01
N ASP A 354 -56.54 10.34 -0.71
CA ASP A 354 -56.74 11.64 -0.01
C ASP A 354 -57.09 11.48 1.49
N ARG A 355 -56.69 12.47 2.34
CA ARG A 355 -57.46 13.10 3.45
C ARG A 355 -56.62 13.77 4.56
N LYS A 356 -56.90 15.07 4.76
CA LYS A 356 -56.80 15.82 6.03
C LYS A 356 -57.90 15.31 7.00
N GLY A 357 -57.90 15.50 8.32
CA GLY A 357 -57.07 16.25 9.28
C GLY A 357 -57.98 16.80 10.40
N SER A 358 -57.48 17.03 11.63
CA SER A 358 -58.23 17.76 12.69
C SER A 358 -57.35 18.26 13.85
N GLU A 359 -57.63 19.50 14.27
CA GLU A 359 -57.08 20.24 15.43
C GLU A 359 -57.70 19.74 16.77
N GLY A 360 -57.31 20.13 17.99
CA GLY A 360 -56.27 21.04 18.51
C GLY A 360 -56.65 21.57 19.92
N VAL A 361 -55.70 22.04 20.73
CA VAL A 361 -55.94 22.82 21.98
C VAL A 361 -54.83 23.89 22.14
N LYS A 362 -55.16 25.02 22.76
CA LYS A 362 -54.41 26.29 22.83
C LYS A 362 -53.67 26.53 24.16
N ASP A 363 -52.65 27.41 24.10
CA ASP A 363 -52.26 28.51 25.01
C ASP A 363 -52.23 28.28 26.56
N SER A 364 -51.33 28.85 27.38
CA SER A 364 -50.16 29.73 27.21
C SER A 364 -49.54 30.01 28.61
N SER A 365 -48.20 30.19 28.74
CA SER A 365 -47.57 31.24 29.59
C SER A 365 -46.05 31.06 29.71
N ASP A 366 -45.32 32.18 29.76
CA ASP A 366 -43.85 32.24 29.81
C ASP A 366 -43.19 31.67 31.07
N GLN A 367 -42.08 30.95 30.88
CA GLN A 367 -40.88 31.17 31.68
C GLN A 367 -39.62 30.87 30.85
N LYS A 368 -38.71 31.83 30.78
CA LYS A 368 -37.37 31.62 30.23
C LYS A 368 -36.53 30.88 31.26
N ASP A 369 -36.12 29.67 30.95
CA ASP A 369 -34.95 29.06 31.57
C ASP A 369 -33.87 28.75 30.54
N ILE A 370 -32.63 28.99 30.95
CA ILE A 370 -31.46 28.93 30.09
C ILE A 370 -30.94 27.49 30.11
N PHE A 371 -31.21 26.73 29.05
CA PHE A 371 -30.46 25.51 28.77
C PHE A 371 -29.48 25.72 27.62
N GLN A 372 -28.21 25.63 27.98
CA GLN A 372 -27.08 25.85 27.11
C GLN A 372 -26.63 24.50 26.57
N ASP A 373 -27.09 24.15 25.36
CA ASP A 373 -26.70 22.92 24.69
C ASP A 373 -25.17 22.85 24.56
N ARG A 374 -24.56 22.00 25.39
CA ARG A 374 -23.19 21.53 25.17
C ARG A 374 -23.18 20.67 23.93
N LYS A 375 -22.92 21.33 22.82
CA LYS A 375 -22.62 20.72 21.53
C LYS A 375 -21.24 20.06 21.62
N ASP A 376 -21.17 18.89 22.24
CA ASP A 376 -19.96 18.06 22.30
C ASP A 376 -19.64 17.56 20.87
N SER A 377 -18.86 18.37 20.17
CA SER A 377 -18.36 18.08 18.84
C SER A 377 -17.33 16.95 18.92
N CYS A 378 -17.76 15.73 18.57
CA CYS A 378 -16.85 14.63 18.26
C CYS A 378 -15.88 15.08 17.16
N SER A 379 -14.58 15.13 17.48
CA SER A 379 -13.55 15.79 16.68
C SER A 379 -13.01 14.92 15.54
N THR A 380 -13.85 14.64 14.55
CA THR A 380 -13.38 14.13 13.24
C THR A 380 -12.95 15.30 12.33
N SER A 381 -11.83 15.95 12.67
CA SER A 381 -11.32 17.10 11.89
C SER A 381 -9.79 17.25 11.94
N THR A 382 -9.05 16.22 11.51
CA THR A 382 -7.58 16.34 11.30
C THR A 382 -7.00 15.47 10.18
N GLU A 383 -7.82 14.81 9.34
CA GLU A 383 -7.34 13.97 8.21
C GLU A 383 -7.66 14.53 6.80
N GLN A 384 -8.15 15.78 6.71
CA GLN A 384 -8.44 16.45 5.43
C GLN A 384 -7.38 17.49 5.04
N GLU A 385 -6.09 17.22 5.29
CA GLU A 385 -5.05 17.82 4.46
C GLU A 385 -4.92 17.01 3.16
N THR A 386 -5.19 17.66 2.04
CA THR A 386 -5.16 17.08 0.70
C THR A 386 -3.79 16.48 0.40
N SER A 387 -3.65 15.17 0.57
CA SER A 387 -2.43 14.44 0.22
C SER A 387 -2.20 14.51 -1.29
N GLU A 388 -1.31 15.40 -1.67
CA GLU A 388 -0.80 15.58 -3.03
C GLU A 388 -0.31 14.23 -3.60
N VAL A 389 -0.85 13.83 -4.76
CA VAL A 389 -0.41 12.64 -5.47
C VAL A 389 0.90 12.96 -6.19
N LEU A 390 2.01 12.41 -5.69
CA LEU A 390 3.34 12.64 -6.25
C LEU A 390 3.48 12.02 -7.64
N THR A 391 2.88 10.84 -7.86
CA THR A 391 2.87 10.15 -9.16
C THR A 391 1.73 9.13 -9.19
N SER A 392 1.11 8.89 -10.37
CA SER A 392 0.20 7.76 -10.61
C SER A 392 0.63 6.92 -11.83
N VAL A 393 1.09 5.68 -11.61
CA VAL A 393 1.63 4.79 -12.65
C VAL A 393 0.71 3.57 -12.84
N PRO A 394 0.43 3.12 -14.08
CA PRO A 394 -0.26 1.85 -14.31
C PRO A 394 0.60 0.66 -13.85
N CYS A 395 0.00 -0.29 -13.14
CA CYS A 395 0.69 -1.48 -12.66
C CYS A 395 -0.28 -2.66 -12.46
N VAL A 396 0.27 -3.85 -12.34
CA VAL A 396 -0.45 -5.09 -12.02
C VAL A 396 -0.06 -5.53 -10.61
N LEU A 397 -1.05 -5.57 -9.72
CA LEU A 397 -0.90 -6.16 -8.39
C LEU A 397 -1.00 -7.68 -8.51
N VAL A 398 0.12 -8.36 -8.27
CA VAL A 398 0.21 -9.83 -8.33
C VAL A 398 -0.12 -10.39 -6.94
N ILE A 399 -1.11 -11.28 -6.88
CA ILE A 399 -1.45 -12.05 -5.69
C ILE A 399 -1.71 -13.51 -6.08
N PRO A 400 -1.54 -14.50 -5.17
CA PRO A 400 -1.55 -15.91 -5.55
C PRO A 400 -2.82 -16.38 -6.27
N LYS A 401 -3.98 -15.76 -5.96
CA LYS A 401 -5.27 -16.13 -6.54
C LYS A 401 -5.54 -15.52 -7.92
N ARG A 402 -4.95 -14.37 -8.26
CA ARG A 402 -5.22 -13.63 -9.51
C ARG A 402 -4.27 -12.44 -9.71
N LYS A 403 -4.18 -11.95 -10.95
CA LYS A 403 -3.46 -10.72 -11.30
C LYS A 403 -4.49 -9.57 -11.39
N LEU A 404 -4.25 -8.44 -10.73
CA LEU A 404 -5.16 -7.29 -10.71
C LEU A 404 -4.55 -6.11 -11.45
N ALA A 405 -5.08 -5.77 -12.62
CA ALA A 405 -4.67 -4.57 -13.35
C ALA A 405 -5.19 -3.30 -12.65
N GLY A 406 -4.39 -2.24 -12.65
CA GLY A 406 -4.75 -1.02 -11.93
C GLY A 406 -3.76 0.12 -12.10
N ARG A 407 -3.85 1.09 -11.19
CA ARG A 407 -2.86 2.17 -11.04
C ARG A 407 -2.40 2.25 -9.59
N LEU A 408 -1.11 2.47 -9.37
CA LEU A 408 -0.56 2.86 -8.08
C LEU A 408 -0.40 4.38 -8.05
N ALA A 409 -1.00 5.05 -7.07
CA ALA A 409 -0.66 6.40 -6.66
C ALA A 409 0.29 6.37 -5.46
N VAL A 410 1.41 7.09 -5.57
CA VAL A 410 2.32 7.37 -4.45
C VAL A 410 1.95 8.76 -3.92
N MET A 411 1.58 8.83 -2.64
CA MET A 411 1.26 10.07 -1.93
C MET A 411 2.30 10.30 -0.82
N LYS A 412 2.25 11.42 -0.09
CA LYS A 412 3.26 11.73 0.95
C LYS A 412 3.32 10.70 2.09
N ASN A 413 2.16 10.21 2.56
CA ASN A 413 2.07 9.30 3.71
C ASN A 413 1.52 7.90 3.36
N VAL A 414 0.92 7.72 2.18
CA VAL A 414 0.14 6.53 1.81
C VAL A 414 0.43 6.10 0.37
N LEU A 415 0.54 4.78 0.16
CA LEU A 415 0.44 4.16 -1.17
C LEU A 415 -1.01 3.75 -1.41
N HIS A 416 -1.57 4.11 -2.57
CA HIS A 416 -2.94 3.76 -2.92
C HIS A 416 -3.01 3.05 -4.28
N PHE A 417 -3.62 1.86 -4.31
CA PHE A 417 -3.84 1.08 -5.53
C PHE A 417 -5.32 1.06 -5.93
N PHE A 418 -5.58 1.43 -7.18
CA PHE A 418 -6.89 1.43 -7.82
C PHE A 418 -7.02 0.20 -8.72
N SER A 419 -7.85 -0.79 -8.35
CA SER A 419 -8.15 -1.89 -9.27
C SER A 419 -9.09 -1.42 -10.38
N LYS A 420 -8.72 -1.65 -11.65
CA LYS A 420 -9.72 -1.83 -12.71
C LYS A 420 -10.18 -3.28 -12.64
N LEU A 421 -11.48 -3.51 -12.74
CA LEU A 421 -12.05 -4.86 -12.68
C LEU A 421 -12.62 -5.19 -14.06
N ASP A 422 -11.71 -5.50 -14.98
CA ASP A 422 -12.07 -6.14 -16.24
C ASP A 422 -12.48 -7.60 -15.96
N GLN A 423 -13.27 -8.17 -16.87
CA GLN A 423 -13.99 -9.42 -16.65
C GLN A 423 -13.06 -10.65 -16.51
N SER A 424 -13.61 -11.74 -15.99
CA SER A 424 -12.85 -12.94 -15.62
C SER A 424 -12.29 -13.69 -16.83
N GLY A 425 -11.03 -14.12 -16.73
CA GLY A 425 -10.58 -15.42 -17.22
C GLY A 425 -10.68 -15.70 -18.72
N GLY A 426 -9.84 -15.05 -19.53
CA GLY A 426 -9.62 -15.42 -20.93
C GLY A 426 -8.53 -14.52 -21.53
N ALA A 427 -7.63 -15.10 -22.33
CA ALA A 427 -6.53 -14.36 -22.95
C ALA A 427 -6.96 -13.65 -24.24
N GLU A 428 -7.96 -12.76 -24.16
CA GLU A 428 -8.35 -11.88 -25.28
C GLU A 428 -8.27 -10.41 -24.87
N LYS A 429 -7.20 -9.74 -25.31
CA LYS A 429 -7.09 -8.28 -25.24
C LYS A 429 -7.70 -7.68 -26.51
N GLN A 430 -8.98 -7.28 -26.47
CA GLN A 430 -9.44 -6.28 -27.42
C GLN A 430 -8.70 -4.96 -27.14
N LYS A 431 -7.79 -4.59 -28.04
CA LYS A 431 -7.06 -3.31 -27.98
C LYS A 431 -8.02 -2.16 -28.31
N LEU A 432 -7.77 -1.01 -27.68
CA LEU A 432 -8.30 0.25 -28.20
C LEU A 432 -7.62 0.54 -29.55
N ASN A 433 -8.37 0.48 -30.65
CA ASN A 433 -7.94 1.09 -31.89
C ASN A 433 -7.99 2.61 -31.75
N VAL A 434 -6.85 3.26 -31.98
CA VAL A 434 -6.77 4.69 -32.28
C VAL A 434 -6.28 4.78 -33.71
N ASP A 435 -7.19 4.56 -34.65
CA ASP A 435 -6.91 4.72 -36.08
C ASP A 435 -7.00 6.21 -36.43
N LEU A 436 -5.84 6.81 -36.70
CA LEU A 436 -5.76 7.99 -37.54
C LEU A 436 -5.84 7.50 -38.98
N ASP A 437 -6.87 7.92 -39.73
CA ASP A 437 -6.70 8.08 -41.16
C ASP A 437 -7.56 9.21 -41.71
N SER A 438 -7.05 9.85 -42.77
CA SER A 438 -7.66 11.02 -43.40
C SER A 438 -8.21 10.67 -44.78
N GLU A 439 -9.43 11.10 -45.10
CA GLU A 439 -9.75 11.99 -46.23
C GLU A 439 -11.28 12.07 -46.53
N LYS A 440 -11.74 13.28 -46.85
CA LYS A 440 -12.81 13.67 -47.81
C LYS A 440 -14.15 12.90 -47.86
N GLY A 441 -15.28 13.61 -47.68
CA GLY A 441 -16.55 13.22 -48.32
C GLY A 441 -17.83 13.86 -47.77
N ASN A 442 -18.46 14.73 -48.56
CA ASN A 442 -19.72 15.45 -48.26
C ASN A 442 -20.98 14.56 -48.09
N ALA A 443 -21.88 14.92 -47.16
CA ALA A 443 -23.37 14.84 -47.24
C ALA A 443 -23.97 15.44 -45.93
N SER A 444 -24.63 16.61 -45.94
CA SER A 444 -26.06 16.86 -46.20
C SER A 444 -27.06 16.33 -45.15
N GLU A 445 -27.53 17.25 -44.31
CA GLU A 445 -28.93 17.51 -43.91
C GLU A 445 -29.91 16.41 -43.40
N ASN A 446 -30.57 16.79 -42.29
CA ASN A 446 -32.01 16.64 -41.96
C ASN A 446 -32.55 15.48 -41.08
N THR A 447 -32.87 15.88 -39.83
CA THR A 447 -34.11 15.68 -39.05
C THR A 447 -34.63 14.29 -38.63
N ASP A 448 -34.86 14.21 -37.32
CA ASP A 448 -35.99 13.61 -36.60
C ASP A 448 -36.26 12.09 -36.68
N ALA A 449 -35.99 11.39 -35.57
CA ALA A 449 -37.03 10.65 -34.83
C ALA A 449 -36.55 10.08 -33.47
N ILE A 450 -37.35 10.34 -32.42
CA ILE A 450 -37.59 9.48 -31.24
C ILE A 450 -36.35 9.10 -30.40
N HIS A 451 -36.07 9.97 -29.41
CA HIS A 451 -35.31 9.61 -28.22
C HIS A 451 -36.27 9.08 -27.14
N GLU A 452 -36.34 7.77 -26.93
CA GLU A 452 -36.97 7.20 -25.72
C GLU A 452 -36.01 6.27 -24.97
N ASN A 453 -36.05 6.33 -23.64
CA ASN A 453 -35.01 5.78 -22.77
C ASN A 453 -35.15 4.27 -22.58
N VAL A 454 -34.19 3.49 -23.10
CA VAL A 454 -33.87 2.18 -22.49
C VAL A 454 -32.67 2.35 -21.56
N LEU A 455 -32.98 2.75 -20.33
CA LEU A 455 -32.02 2.85 -19.24
C LEU A 455 -31.65 1.44 -18.74
N GLN A 456 -30.81 0.72 -19.50
CA GLN A 456 -30.20 -0.52 -19.02
C GLN A 456 -29.34 -0.22 -17.79
N LYS A 457 -29.89 -0.51 -16.61
CA LYS A 457 -29.21 -0.42 -15.32
C LYS A 457 -28.06 -1.43 -15.26
N GLN A 458 -26.88 -1.06 -15.75
CA GLN A 458 -25.68 -1.83 -15.44
C GLN A 458 -25.47 -1.85 -13.91
N PRO A 459 -25.12 -3.01 -13.33
CA PRO A 459 -24.74 -3.07 -11.94
C PRO A 459 -23.42 -2.29 -11.76
N LYS A 460 -23.44 -1.25 -10.90
CA LYS A 460 -22.21 -0.58 -10.45
C LYS A 460 -21.40 -1.58 -9.61
N ASN A 461 -20.50 -2.32 -10.27
CA ASN A 461 -19.52 -3.17 -9.60
C ASN A 461 -18.58 -2.30 -8.78
N ILE A 462 -18.42 -2.62 -7.50
CA ILE A 462 -17.64 -1.84 -6.56
C ILE A 462 -16.16 -1.93 -6.95
N LYS A 463 -15.53 -0.79 -7.24
CA LYS A 463 -14.09 -0.71 -7.46
C LYS A 463 -13.38 -1.07 -6.16
N ARG A 464 -12.39 -1.95 -6.21
CA ARG A 464 -11.64 -2.37 -5.03
C ARG A 464 -10.43 -1.47 -4.82
N HIS A 465 -10.42 -0.80 -3.68
CA HIS A 465 -9.36 0.11 -3.24
C HIS A 465 -8.45 -0.57 -2.22
N ARG A 466 -7.16 -0.23 -2.23
CA ARG A 466 -6.17 -0.75 -1.26
C ARG A 466 -5.14 0.31 -0.89
N ARG A 467 -5.04 0.61 0.41
CA ARG A 467 -4.15 1.63 0.98
C ARG A 467 -3.11 0.98 1.89
N TRP A 468 -1.89 1.52 1.89
CA TRP A 468 -0.80 1.10 2.78
C TRP A 468 -0.02 2.30 3.29
N ASN A 469 0.33 2.30 4.57
CA ASN A 469 1.07 3.39 5.20
C ASN A 469 2.56 3.31 4.82
N ILE A 470 3.09 4.40 4.25
CA ILE A 470 4.49 4.48 3.79
C ILE A 470 5.47 4.36 4.97
N CYS A 471 5.12 4.91 6.13
CA CYS A 471 5.97 4.87 7.33
C CYS A 471 6.24 3.45 7.85
N LYS A 472 5.33 2.49 7.58
CA LYS A 472 5.50 1.08 8.01
C LYS A 472 6.38 0.25 7.05
N ILE A 473 6.82 0.80 5.92
CA ILE A 473 7.67 0.09 4.95
C ILE A 473 9.06 -0.18 5.53
N LYS A 474 9.47 -1.46 5.46
CA LYS A 474 10.76 -2.03 5.90
C LYS A 474 11.79 -2.04 4.77
N ALA A 475 11.38 -2.46 3.57
CA ALA A 475 12.27 -2.56 2.41
C ALA A 475 11.46 -2.54 1.11
N VAL A 476 12.09 -2.09 0.03
CA VAL A 476 11.54 -2.15 -1.33
C VAL A 476 12.57 -2.83 -2.22
N HIS A 477 12.24 -4.04 -2.67
CA HIS A 477 13.12 -4.91 -3.46
C HIS A 477 12.78 -4.80 -4.94
N TRP A 478 13.80 -4.59 -5.77
CA TRP A 478 13.67 -4.73 -7.22
C TRP A 478 13.74 -6.20 -7.61
N THR A 479 12.71 -6.70 -8.28
CA THR A 479 12.59 -8.13 -8.60
C THR A 479 12.11 -8.35 -10.03
N ARG A 480 11.98 -9.63 -10.41
CA ARG A 480 11.60 -10.06 -11.75
C ARG A 480 10.14 -10.53 -11.76
N TYR A 481 9.47 -10.39 -12.89
CA TYR A 481 8.19 -11.02 -13.17
C TYR A 481 8.25 -11.59 -14.60
N LEU A 482 7.97 -12.89 -14.74
CA LEU A 482 8.22 -13.65 -15.98
C LEU A 482 9.66 -13.39 -16.50
N LEU A 483 10.65 -13.59 -15.62
CA LEU A 483 12.08 -13.36 -15.85
C LEU A 483 12.53 -11.92 -16.21
N ARG A 484 11.63 -10.93 -16.38
CA ARG A 484 11.94 -9.52 -16.69
C ARG A 484 11.99 -8.65 -15.42
N TYR A 485 12.93 -7.69 -15.32
CA TYR A 485 13.08 -6.78 -14.15
C TYR A 485 12.03 -5.64 -14.08
N THR A 486 10.77 -5.97 -14.36
CA THR A 486 9.63 -5.04 -14.41
C THR A 486 8.87 -4.93 -13.10
N ALA A 487 9.32 -5.56 -12.01
CA ALA A 487 8.55 -5.68 -10.76
C ALA A 487 9.28 -5.17 -9.51
N ILE A 488 8.51 -4.81 -8.48
CA ILE A 488 9.01 -4.54 -7.12
C ILE A 488 8.21 -5.34 -6.09
N GLU A 489 8.86 -5.74 -4.99
CA GLU A 489 8.22 -6.30 -3.81
C GLU A 489 8.44 -5.37 -2.60
N ILE A 490 7.37 -5.00 -1.90
CA ILE A 490 7.37 -4.06 -0.77
C ILE A 490 7.13 -4.84 0.51
N PHE A 491 8.06 -4.74 1.46
CA PHE A 491 8.04 -5.38 2.77
C PHE A 491 7.70 -4.38 3.87
N PHE A 492 7.03 -4.84 4.92
CA PHE A 492 6.58 -4.01 6.04
C PHE A 492 7.21 -4.45 7.37
N ASN A 493 7.28 -3.54 8.34
CA ASN A 493 7.78 -3.81 9.69
C ASN A 493 6.71 -4.40 10.61
N ASP A 494 5.43 -4.18 10.30
CA ASP A 494 4.28 -4.62 11.05
C ASP A 494 3.62 -5.85 10.40
N SER A 495 4.37 -6.93 10.15
CA SER A 495 3.94 -8.29 9.68
C SER A 495 2.83 -8.35 8.61
N VAL A 496 2.58 -7.26 7.89
CA VAL A 496 1.65 -7.18 6.75
C VAL A 496 2.29 -7.93 5.60
N ALA A 497 1.50 -8.78 4.95
CA ALA A 497 1.92 -9.53 3.77
C ALA A 497 2.62 -8.61 2.75
N PRO A 498 3.82 -8.95 2.26
CA PRO A 498 4.50 -8.18 1.24
C PRO A 498 3.62 -7.95 0.01
N ILE A 499 3.80 -6.83 -0.68
CA ILE A 499 3.04 -6.47 -1.88
C ILE A 499 3.93 -6.65 -3.09
N PHE A 500 3.47 -7.41 -4.09
CA PHE A 500 4.17 -7.58 -5.35
C PHE A 500 3.48 -6.77 -6.47
N LEU A 501 4.21 -5.85 -7.09
CA LEU A 501 3.71 -4.99 -8.17
C LEU A 501 4.57 -5.15 -9.42
N ASN A 502 3.95 -5.51 -10.54
CA ASN A 502 4.57 -5.50 -11.87
C ASN A 502 4.19 -4.22 -12.65
N PHE A 503 5.14 -3.63 -13.35
CA PHE A 503 4.98 -2.41 -14.16
C PHE A 503 5.12 -2.72 -15.66
N ALA A 504 4.88 -1.70 -16.49
CA ALA A 504 5.02 -1.81 -17.94
C ALA A 504 6.49 -1.88 -18.39
N SER A 505 7.40 -1.15 -17.71
CA SER A 505 8.82 -1.15 -18.04
C SER A 505 9.74 -1.25 -16.83
N GLN A 506 10.98 -1.66 -17.09
CA GLN A 506 12.07 -1.67 -16.11
C GLN A 506 12.35 -0.27 -15.52
N LYS A 507 12.16 0.79 -16.31
CA LYS A 507 12.39 2.19 -15.90
C LYS A 507 11.35 2.63 -14.87
N ASP A 508 10.08 2.28 -15.09
CA ASP A 508 8.97 2.62 -14.19
C ASP A 508 9.15 1.94 -12.82
N ALA A 509 9.47 0.65 -12.82
CA ALA A 509 9.69 -0.12 -11.59
C ALA A 509 10.80 0.49 -10.73
N LYS A 510 11.92 0.88 -11.35
CA LYS A 510 13.05 1.52 -10.66
C LYS A 510 12.72 2.94 -10.18
N TYR A 511 12.02 3.74 -11.00
CA TYR A 511 11.60 5.10 -10.63
C TYR A 511 10.64 5.08 -9.44
N VAL A 512 9.56 4.29 -9.52
CA VAL A 512 8.56 4.16 -8.46
C VAL A 512 9.18 3.59 -7.17
N GLY A 513 10.00 2.54 -7.27
CA GLY A 513 10.66 1.96 -6.10
C GLY A 513 11.61 2.94 -5.40
N THR A 514 12.37 3.73 -6.16
CA THR A 514 13.24 4.79 -5.61
C THR A 514 12.43 5.91 -4.96
N LEU A 515 11.32 6.32 -5.58
CA LEU A 515 10.42 7.36 -5.05
C LEU A 515 9.81 6.93 -3.71
N ILE A 516 9.29 5.69 -3.61
CA ILE A 516 8.70 5.17 -2.37
C ILE A 516 9.72 5.20 -1.20
N VAL A 517 10.97 4.78 -1.46
CA VAL A 517 12.05 4.80 -0.46
C VAL A 517 12.39 6.24 -0.05
N ALA A 518 12.48 7.17 -1.00
CA ALA A 518 12.73 8.58 -0.72
C ALA A 518 11.61 9.19 0.14
N THR A 519 10.35 9.06 -0.29
CA THR A 519 9.17 9.56 0.45
C THR A 519 9.08 8.98 1.86
N ARG A 520 9.36 7.68 2.03
CA ARG A 520 9.41 7.03 3.35
C ARG A 520 10.49 7.61 4.25
N ASN A 521 11.70 7.81 3.72
CA ASN A 521 12.79 8.34 4.53
C ASN A 521 12.56 9.81 4.89
N GLU A 522 11.94 10.61 4.00
CA GLU A 522 11.53 11.98 4.29
C GLU A 522 10.41 12.07 5.33
N SER A 523 9.43 11.15 5.30
CA SER A 523 8.33 11.12 6.28
C SER A 523 8.79 10.68 7.68
N MET A 524 9.75 9.76 7.76
CA MET A 524 10.34 9.29 9.03
C MET A 524 11.40 10.24 9.60
N PHE A 525 12.23 10.86 8.75
CA PHE A 525 13.36 11.68 9.17
C PHE A 525 13.39 13.05 8.47
N PRO A 526 12.52 14.00 8.88
CA PRO A 526 12.58 15.37 8.41
C PRO A 526 13.95 16.01 8.66
N LYS A 527 14.37 16.90 7.75
CA LYS A 527 15.71 17.53 7.74
C LYS A 527 16.05 18.19 9.09
N GLY A 528 16.92 17.54 9.87
CA GLY A 528 17.36 17.99 11.19
C GLY A 528 17.62 16.87 12.19
N TYR A 529 17.12 15.66 11.95
CA TYR A 529 17.40 14.50 12.80
C TYR A 529 18.86 14.03 12.65
N LYS A 530 19.52 13.72 13.77
CA LYS A 530 20.94 13.30 13.80
C LYS A 530 21.14 11.78 13.77
N ASP A 531 20.14 11.02 14.21
CA ASP A 531 20.20 9.57 14.18
C ASP A 531 19.90 9.07 12.76
N LYS A 532 20.71 8.13 12.28
CA LYS A 532 20.57 7.47 10.96
C LYS A 532 20.09 6.02 11.08
N THR A 533 19.87 5.52 12.29
CA THR A 533 19.33 4.17 12.50
C THR A 533 17.93 4.07 11.87
N GLY A 534 17.73 3.08 11.00
CA GLY A 534 16.46 2.85 10.33
C GLY A 534 16.22 3.62 9.02
N ILE A 535 17.20 4.31 8.43
CA ILE A 535 17.15 4.73 7.02
C ILE A 535 17.21 3.48 6.12
N ILE A 536 16.33 3.39 5.12
CA ILE A 536 16.28 2.26 4.18
C ILE A 536 16.77 2.67 2.78
N SER A 537 17.33 1.74 2.02
CA SER A 537 17.71 1.92 0.62
C SER A 537 16.78 1.14 -0.33
N PHE A 538 16.74 1.56 -1.60
CA PHE A 538 16.10 0.75 -2.65
C PHE A 538 17.01 -0.43 -2.97
N VAL A 539 16.50 -1.66 -2.78
CA VAL A 539 17.31 -2.88 -2.90
C VAL A 539 17.38 -3.27 -4.38
N ASP A 540 18.38 -2.72 -5.07
CA ASP A 540 18.77 -3.14 -6.41
C ASP A 540 19.76 -4.33 -6.37
N ARG A 541 20.22 -4.79 -7.54
CA ARG A 541 21.14 -5.94 -7.63
C ARG A 541 22.46 -5.77 -6.86
N ARG A 542 22.94 -4.53 -6.67
CA ARG A 542 24.19 -4.26 -5.92
C ARG A 542 23.93 -4.33 -4.43
N VAL A 543 22.90 -3.64 -3.96
CA VAL A 543 22.47 -3.67 -2.55
C VAL A 543 22.08 -5.09 -2.13
N ALA A 544 21.37 -5.84 -2.99
CA ALA A 544 21.04 -7.24 -2.74
C ALA A 544 22.28 -8.12 -2.57
N LEU A 545 23.36 -7.88 -3.33
CA LEU A 545 24.62 -8.61 -3.18
C LEU A 545 25.33 -8.25 -1.86
N GLU A 546 25.35 -6.97 -1.48
CA GLU A 546 25.92 -6.51 -0.19
C GLU A 546 25.16 -7.11 1.01
N MET A 547 23.82 -7.16 0.93
CA MET A 547 22.97 -7.84 1.91
C MET A 547 23.25 -9.35 1.95
N ALA A 548 23.41 -10.00 0.79
CA ALA A 548 23.72 -11.43 0.71
C ALA A 548 25.09 -11.76 1.31
N GLU A 549 26.12 -10.94 1.04
CA GLU A 549 27.45 -11.08 1.64
C GLU A 549 27.44 -10.86 3.16
N THR A 550 26.64 -9.89 3.65
CA THR A 550 26.45 -9.66 5.09
C THR A 550 25.78 -10.86 5.76
N ALA A 551 24.67 -11.36 5.20
CA ALA A 551 23.97 -12.54 5.69
C ALA A 551 24.85 -13.80 5.63
N ARG A 552 25.65 -13.97 4.56
CA ARG A 552 26.63 -15.06 4.41
C ARG A 552 27.65 -15.05 5.55
N GLU A 553 28.07 -13.87 5.99
CA GLU A 553 29.07 -13.73 7.04
C GLU A 553 28.51 -14.00 8.44
N SER A 554 27.29 -13.55 8.73
CA SER A 554 26.58 -13.91 9.98
C SER A 554 26.20 -15.38 10.03
N TRP A 555 25.73 -15.98 8.92
CA TRP A 555 25.52 -17.42 8.80
C TRP A 555 26.81 -18.22 9.02
N ARG A 556 27.94 -17.77 8.44
CA ARG A 556 29.27 -18.38 8.65
C ARG A 556 29.69 -18.33 10.12
N ARG A 557 29.39 -17.25 10.84
CA ARG A 557 29.63 -17.08 12.28
C ARG A 557 28.61 -17.79 13.20
N ARG A 558 27.59 -18.45 12.62
CA ARG A 558 26.45 -19.06 13.31
C ARG A 558 25.57 -18.08 14.11
N GLU A 559 25.63 -16.79 13.78
CA GLU A 559 24.70 -15.75 14.26
C GLU A 559 23.29 -15.89 13.67
N MET A 560 23.12 -16.77 12.68
CA MET A 560 21.90 -16.99 11.89
C MET A 560 21.79 -18.47 11.50
N THR A 561 20.59 -19.04 11.59
CA THR A 561 20.24 -20.44 11.26
C THR A 561 20.35 -20.75 9.76
N ASN A 562 20.40 -22.03 9.39
CA ASN A 562 20.37 -22.46 7.99
C ASN A 562 19.05 -22.05 7.32
N PHE A 563 17.91 -22.22 8.02
CA PHE A 563 16.60 -21.80 7.52
C PHE A 563 16.51 -20.29 7.22
N GLU A 564 16.91 -19.44 8.17
CA GLU A 564 16.91 -17.98 7.97
C GLU A 564 17.76 -17.58 6.77
N TYR A 565 18.96 -18.15 6.67
CA TYR A 565 19.88 -17.85 5.57
C TYR A 565 19.29 -18.27 4.22
N LEU A 566 18.65 -19.44 4.13
CA LEU A 566 17.94 -19.89 2.93
C LEU A 566 16.75 -18.98 2.58
N MET A 567 15.98 -18.48 3.56
CA MET A 567 14.88 -17.55 3.31
C MET A 567 15.38 -16.19 2.80
N ILE A 568 16.52 -15.70 3.32
CA ILE A 568 17.17 -14.47 2.83
C ILE A 568 17.68 -14.67 1.40
N LEU A 569 18.39 -15.76 1.10
CA LEU A 569 18.87 -16.04 -0.26
C LEU A 569 17.71 -16.18 -1.25
N ASN A 570 16.62 -16.86 -0.89
CA ASN A 570 15.41 -16.92 -1.72
C ASN A 570 14.85 -15.51 -1.99
N THR A 571 14.70 -14.68 -0.96
CA THR A 571 14.15 -13.31 -1.08
C THR A 571 15.05 -12.41 -1.94
N LEU A 572 16.37 -12.47 -1.77
CA LEU A 572 17.34 -11.72 -2.58
C LEU A 572 17.48 -12.28 -4.01
N ALA A 573 17.13 -13.54 -4.23
CA ALA A 573 17.03 -14.15 -5.56
C ALA A 573 15.69 -13.89 -6.28
N GLY A 574 14.86 -13.00 -5.72
CA GLY A 574 13.57 -12.58 -6.28
C GLY A 574 12.39 -13.52 -5.99
N ARG A 575 12.55 -14.52 -5.12
CA ARG A 575 11.48 -15.48 -4.79
C ARG A 575 10.44 -14.86 -3.86
N SER A 576 9.16 -15.12 -4.15
CA SER A 576 8.03 -14.52 -3.45
C SER A 576 6.90 -15.51 -3.24
N TYR A 577 6.17 -15.37 -2.14
CA TYR A 577 4.91 -16.08 -1.92
C TYR A 577 3.72 -15.49 -2.70
N ASN A 578 3.84 -14.27 -3.23
CA ASN A 578 2.78 -13.62 -4.00
C ASN A 578 2.69 -14.16 -5.44
N ASP A 579 3.80 -14.63 -5.98
CA ASP A 579 3.93 -15.19 -7.33
C ASP A 579 4.36 -16.66 -7.26
N LEU A 580 3.39 -17.56 -7.39
CA LEU A 580 3.59 -19.00 -7.29
C LEU A 580 4.53 -19.57 -8.37
N THR A 581 4.79 -18.83 -9.46
CA THR A 581 5.73 -19.24 -10.51
C THR A 581 7.20 -19.12 -10.07
N GLN A 582 7.46 -18.33 -9.02
CA GLN A 582 8.78 -18.11 -8.42
C GLN A 582 8.71 -18.19 -6.89
N TYR A 583 8.10 -19.26 -6.40
CA TYR A 583 8.05 -19.59 -4.98
C TYR A 583 9.46 -19.83 -4.38
N PRO A 584 9.66 -19.62 -3.06
CA PRO A 584 10.90 -20.01 -2.38
C PRO A 584 11.18 -21.51 -2.48
N VAL A 585 12.46 -21.88 -2.60
CA VAL A 585 12.95 -23.25 -2.81
C VAL A 585 13.90 -23.65 -1.67
N PHE A 586 13.72 -24.87 -1.16
CA PHE A 586 14.55 -25.50 -0.13
C PHE A 586 15.06 -26.87 -0.59
N PRO A 587 16.21 -27.35 -0.11
CA PRO A 587 16.71 -28.68 -0.45
C PRO A 587 15.84 -29.78 0.18
N TRP A 588 15.70 -30.92 -0.49
CA TRP A 588 15.54 -32.19 0.22
C TRP A 588 16.75 -32.41 1.15
N VAL A 589 16.51 -32.58 2.45
CA VAL A 589 17.57 -32.76 3.46
C VAL A 589 17.76 -34.23 3.82
N LEU A 590 16.67 -34.91 4.18
CA LEU A 590 16.69 -36.33 4.53
C LEU A 590 16.62 -37.19 3.27
N ALA A 591 17.17 -38.39 3.38
CA ALA A 591 17.08 -39.46 2.38
C ALA A 591 16.35 -40.71 2.94
N ASP A 592 16.27 -40.85 4.26
CA ASP A 592 15.58 -41.95 4.92
C ASP A 592 14.16 -41.54 5.35
N TYR A 593 13.18 -42.14 4.67
CA TYR A 593 11.75 -41.99 4.93
C TYR A 593 11.07 -43.33 5.24
N SER A 594 11.85 -44.38 5.52
CA SER A 594 11.39 -45.77 5.70
C SER A 594 11.76 -46.38 7.05
N SER A 595 12.82 -45.92 7.72
CA SER A 595 13.21 -46.40 9.04
C SER A 595 12.24 -45.98 10.16
N GLU A 596 12.18 -46.77 11.24
CA GLU A 596 11.43 -46.45 12.47
C GLU A 596 12.07 -45.34 13.31
N THR A 597 13.38 -45.10 13.14
CA THR A 597 14.13 -44.07 13.87
C THR A 597 15.14 -43.38 12.97
N LEU A 598 15.23 -42.04 13.03
CA LEU A 598 16.29 -41.28 12.37
C LEU A 598 17.54 -41.20 13.24
N ASP A 599 18.69 -41.62 12.70
CA ASP A 599 20.01 -41.35 13.28
C ASP A 599 20.74 -40.26 12.47
N PHE A 600 20.96 -39.11 13.10
CA PHE A 600 21.67 -37.98 12.50
C PHE A 600 23.21 -38.08 12.55
N ASN A 601 23.76 -39.14 13.16
CA ASN A 601 25.18 -39.45 13.06
C ASN A 601 25.51 -40.23 11.78
N LYS A 602 24.52 -40.89 11.18
CA LYS A 602 24.67 -41.71 9.97
C LYS A 602 24.53 -40.84 8.72
N SER A 603 25.58 -40.80 7.90
CA SER A 603 25.60 -39.99 6.67
C SER A 603 24.53 -40.40 5.65
N SER A 604 24.14 -41.68 5.59
CA SER A 604 23.10 -42.16 4.66
C SER A 604 21.69 -41.67 5.01
N THR A 605 21.47 -41.11 6.21
CA THR A 605 20.20 -40.50 6.60
C THR A 605 19.95 -39.20 5.82
N PHE A 606 21.00 -38.57 5.31
CA PHE A 606 20.96 -37.30 4.60
C PHE A 606 21.17 -37.48 3.10
N ARG A 607 20.58 -36.57 2.32
CA ARG A 607 20.88 -36.40 0.91
C ARG A 607 22.30 -35.87 0.71
N ASP A 608 22.97 -36.32 -0.36
CA ASP A 608 24.10 -35.61 -0.95
C ASP A 608 23.69 -34.22 -1.48
N LEU A 609 23.96 -33.18 -0.66
CA LEU A 609 23.70 -31.78 -0.99
C LEU A 609 24.64 -31.22 -2.08
N SER A 610 25.65 -31.97 -2.53
CA SER A 610 26.54 -31.53 -3.61
C SER A 610 26.00 -31.76 -5.02
N LYS A 611 24.88 -32.51 -5.14
CA LYS A 611 24.24 -32.92 -6.39
C LYS A 611 22.80 -32.40 -6.50
N PRO A 612 22.32 -32.07 -7.72
CA PRO A 612 20.89 -31.84 -7.98
C PRO A 612 20.09 -33.15 -7.89
N VAL A 613 18.77 -33.05 -7.72
CA VAL A 613 17.85 -34.21 -7.53
C VAL A 613 18.06 -35.29 -8.61
N GLY A 614 18.13 -34.88 -9.88
CA GLY A 614 18.29 -35.78 -11.02
C GLY A 614 19.56 -36.63 -10.99
N ALA A 615 20.62 -36.17 -10.32
CA ALA A 615 21.92 -36.84 -10.22
C ALA A 615 22.13 -37.64 -8.90
N LEU A 616 21.09 -37.78 -8.07
CA LEU A 616 21.17 -38.54 -6.82
C LEU A 616 21.25 -40.06 -7.04
N ASP A 617 20.42 -40.60 -7.94
CA ASP A 617 20.48 -42.00 -8.37
C ASP A 617 21.37 -42.15 -9.61
N SER A 618 22.37 -43.03 -9.54
CA SER A 618 23.35 -43.20 -10.62
C SER A 618 22.74 -43.77 -11.90
N LYS A 619 21.80 -44.73 -11.80
CA LYS A 619 21.20 -45.38 -12.98
C LYS A 619 20.30 -44.42 -13.75
N ARG A 620 19.53 -43.59 -13.03
CA ARG A 620 18.74 -42.52 -13.65
C ARG A 620 19.63 -41.41 -14.19
N PHE A 621 20.75 -41.12 -13.53
CA PHE A 621 21.69 -40.11 -14.02
C PHE A 621 22.29 -40.47 -15.39
N GLU A 622 22.63 -41.74 -15.63
CA GLU A 622 23.07 -42.23 -16.96
C GLU A 622 22.07 -41.85 -18.06
N VAL A 623 20.76 -42.01 -17.82
CA VAL A 623 19.70 -41.62 -18.78
C VAL A 623 19.67 -40.11 -19.04
N PHE A 624 19.90 -39.28 -18.03
CA PHE A 624 20.00 -37.82 -18.21
C PHE A 624 21.29 -37.42 -18.94
N GLU A 625 22.40 -38.11 -18.69
CA GLU A 625 23.67 -37.86 -19.36
C GLU A 625 23.63 -38.27 -20.84
N ASP A 626 23.07 -39.44 -21.15
CA ASP A 626 22.84 -39.88 -22.53
C ASP A 626 21.89 -38.94 -23.26
N ARG A 627 20.83 -38.46 -22.59
CA ARG A 627 19.96 -37.42 -23.16
C ARG A 627 20.74 -36.14 -23.46
N TYR A 628 21.55 -35.65 -22.52
CA TYR A 628 22.33 -34.43 -22.69
C TYR A 628 23.35 -34.54 -23.83
N ARG A 629 24.02 -35.70 -23.97
CA ARG A 629 25.04 -35.94 -25.00
C ARG A 629 24.42 -36.14 -26.40
N ASN A 630 23.29 -36.83 -26.49
CA ASN A 630 22.64 -37.17 -27.76
C ASN A 630 21.59 -36.13 -28.21
N PHE A 631 21.29 -35.11 -27.40
CA PHE A 631 20.41 -34.02 -27.82
C PHE A 631 21.07 -33.20 -28.93
N CYS A 632 20.40 -33.12 -30.07
CA CYS A 632 20.85 -32.38 -31.25
C CYS A 632 19.65 -31.63 -31.84
N ASP A 633 19.55 -30.35 -31.50
CA ASP A 633 18.54 -29.41 -31.97
C ASP A 633 19.28 -28.10 -32.34
N PRO A 634 18.97 -27.45 -33.49
CA PRO A 634 19.67 -26.25 -33.92
C PRO A 634 19.32 -25.01 -33.07
N ASP A 635 18.12 -24.96 -32.49
CA ASP A 635 17.58 -23.79 -31.80
C ASP A 635 17.60 -23.95 -30.27
N ILE A 636 17.58 -25.18 -29.76
CA ILE A 636 17.52 -25.51 -28.33
C ILE A 636 18.90 -25.97 -27.81
N PRO A 637 19.51 -25.28 -26.83
CA PRO A 637 20.74 -25.74 -26.19
C PRO A 637 20.55 -27.01 -25.35
N ASN A 638 21.55 -27.90 -25.33
CA ASN A 638 21.51 -29.16 -24.57
C ASN A 638 21.24 -28.93 -23.07
N PHE A 639 20.36 -29.75 -22.49
CA PHE A 639 19.94 -29.70 -21.09
C PHE A 639 19.78 -31.13 -20.51
N PHE A 640 19.96 -31.27 -19.20
CA PHE A 640 19.69 -32.55 -18.52
C PHE A 640 18.19 -32.68 -18.20
N TYR A 641 17.58 -31.60 -17.70
CA TYR A 641 16.22 -31.63 -17.15
C TYR A 641 15.25 -30.74 -17.93
N GLY A 642 14.24 -31.36 -18.54
CA GLY A 642 13.12 -30.64 -19.18
C GLY A 642 12.08 -30.12 -18.17
N SER A 643 12.01 -30.72 -16.99
CA SER A 643 11.24 -30.25 -15.85
C SER A 643 12.12 -29.46 -14.88
N HIS A 644 11.56 -28.42 -14.26
CA HIS A 644 12.25 -27.60 -13.26
C HIS A 644 11.91 -28.08 -11.83
N TYR A 645 12.83 -27.87 -10.88
CA TYR A 645 12.67 -28.28 -9.48
C TYR A 645 11.63 -27.45 -8.69
N SER A 646 11.14 -26.36 -9.26
CA SER A 646 10.18 -25.44 -8.66
C SER A 646 9.27 -24.83 -9.72
N SER A 647 7.96 -25.05 -9.60
CA SER A 647 6.93 -24.49 -10.49
C SER A 647 5.61 -24.33 -9.73
N MET A 648 4.68 -23.56 -10.28
CA MET A 648 3.36 -23.37 -9.68
C MET A 648 2.64 -24.70 -9.40
N GLY A 649 2.72 -25.67 -10.33
CA GLY A 649 2.14 -27.00 -10.14
C GLY A 649 2.74 -27.77 -8.97
N ILE A 650 4.05 -27.63 -8.73
CA ILE A 650 4.74 -28.27 -7.59
C ILE A 650 4.27 -27.68 -6.25
N VAL A 651 4.10 -26.36 -6.18
CA VAL A 651 3.60 -25.68 -4.98
C VAL A 651 2.15 -26.05 -4.67
N LEU A 652 1.28 -26.06 -5.68
CA LEU A 652 -0.12 -26.45 -5.53
C LEU A 652 -0.29 -27.94 -5.18
N PHE A 653 0.61 -28.80 -5.67
CA PHE A 653 0.66 -30.21 -5.31
C PHE A 653 1.02 -30.40 -3.82
N TYR A 654 2.07 -29.74 -3.32
CA TYR A 654 2.43 -29.83 -1.90
C TYR A 654 1.38 -29.19 -0.96
N LEU A 655 0.83 -28.03 -1.32
CA LEU A 655 -0.05 -27.25 -0.44
C LEU A 655 -1.55 -27.53 -0.65
N LEU A 656 -1.91 -28.58 -1.40
CA LEU A 656 -3.29 -28.98 -1.77
C LEU A 656 -4.31 -28.91 -0.63
N ARG A 657 -3.91 -29.27 0.60
CA ARG A 657 -4.78 -29.35 1.78
C ARG A 657 -5.08 -28.00 2.46
N LEU A 658 -4.47 -26.91 1.99
CA LEU A 658 -4.63 -25.57 2.54
C LEU A 658 -5.27 -24.59 1.55
N GLU A 659 -6.28 -23.84 1.99
CA GLU A 659 -6.75 -22.67 1.23
C GLU A 659 -5.77 -21.50 1.39
N PRO A 660 -5.44 -20.75 0.32
CA PRO A 660 -6.14 -20.68 -0.97
C PRO A 660 -5.69 -21.69 -2.05
N PHE A 661 -4.75 -22.59 -1.73
CA PHE A 661 -4.12 -23.47 -2.72
C PHE A 661 -5.05 -24.60 -3.18
N THR A 662 -5.94 -25.10 -2.32
CA THR A 662 -7.01 -26.04 -2.71
C THR A 662 -7.88 -25.48 -3.83
N SER A 663 -8.38 -24.24 -3.67
CA SER A 663 -9.11 -23.52 -4.72
C SER A 663 -8.28 -23.34 -5.99
N LEU A 664 -7.00 -22.98 -5.87
CA LEU A 664 -6.12 -22.73 -7.02
C LEU A 664 -5.76 -24.00 -7.80
N HIS A 665 -5.54 -25.10 -7.11
CA HIS A 665 -5.35 -26.41 -7.72
C HIS A 665 -6.58 -26.80 -8.55
N ARG A 666 -7.79 -26.60 -8.02
CA ARG A 666 -9.03 -26.83 -8.78
C ARG A 666 -9.13 -25.93 -10.01
N THR A 667 -8.81 -24.65 -9.90
CA THR A 667 -8.80 -23.74 -11.07
C THR A 667 -7.81 -24.20 -12.15
N LEU A 668 -6.62 -24.67 -11.77
CA LEU A 668 -5.63 -25.21 -12.71
C LEU A 668 -6.10 -26.51 -13.39
N GLN A 669 -6.95 -27.29 -12.73
CA GLN A 669 -7.48 -28.59 -13.20
C GLN A 669 -8.94 -28.50 -13.70
N GLY A 670 -9.35 -27.36 -14.27
CA GLY A 670 -10.68 -27.22 -14.90
C GLY A 670 -11.87 -27.34 -13.94
N GLY A 671 -11.69 -26.92 -12.68
CA GLY A 671 -12.73 -26.86 -11.64
C GLY A 671 -12.86 -28.11 -10.76
N LYS A 672 -12.13 -29.19 -11.05
CA LYS A 672 -12.16 -30.45 -10.28
C LYS A 672 -10.81 -30.73 -9.59
N PHE A 673 -10.77 -31.71 -8.71
CA PHE A 673 -9.49 -32.27 -8.24
C PHE A 673 -8.89 -33.18 -9.32
N ASP A 674 -7.58 -33.38 -9.26
CA ASP A 674 -6.90 -34.37 -10.12
C ASP A 674 -7.17 -35.79 -9.57
N HIS A 675 -6.82 -36.83 -10.35
CA HIS A 675 -6.93 -38.23 -9.96
C HIS A 675 -6.20 -38.51 -8.64
N ALA A 676 -6.83 -39.23 -7.71
CA ALA A 676 -6.33 -39.40 -6.34
C ALA A 676 -4.88 -39.90 -6.27
N ASP A 677 -4.50 -40.89 -7.07
CA ASP A 677 -3.14 -41.45 -7.14
C ASP A 677 -2.07 -40.47 -7.68
N ARG A 678 -2.48 -39.37 -8.34
CA ARG A 678 -1.59 -38.27 -8.78
C ARG A 678 -1.47 -37.15 -7.77
N LEU A 679 -2.35 -37.10 -6.77
CA LEU A 679 -2.31 -36.10 -5.71
C LEU A 679 -1.23 -36.44 -4.66
N PHE A 680 -0.89 -35.46 -3.83
CA PHE A 680 0.11 -35.65 -2.77
C PHE A 680 -0.39 -36.60 -1.69
N GLN A 681 0.05 -37.85 -1.75
CA GLN A 681 -0.36 -38.93 -0.85
C GLN A 681 0.67 -39.33 0.22
N SER A 682 1.98 -39.33 -0.08
CA SER A 682 3.01 -39.87 0.83
C SER A 682 4.35 -39.16 0.65
N ILE A 683 5.05 -38.90 1.76
CA ILE A 683 6.39 -38.32 1.75
C ILE A 683 7.39 -39.28 1.09
N GLU A 684 7.41 -40.54 1.54
CA GLU A 684 8.31 -41.57 1.01
C GLU A 684 8.04 -41.83 -0.48
N GLY A 685 6.75 -41.88 -0.86
CA GLY A 685 6.33 -42.07 -2.25
C GLY A 685 6.86 -40.97 -3.17
N ILE A 686 6.78 -39.70 -2.76
CA ILE A 686 7.33 -38.58 -3.52
C ILE A 686 8.86 -38.65 -3.59
N TYR A 687 9.54 -38.90 -2.48
CA TYR A 687 11.01 -38.97 -2.48
C TYR A 687 11.49 -40.08 -3.43
N ARG A 688 10.85 -41.25 -3.39
CA ARG A 688 11.11 -42.37 -4.31
C ARG A 688 10.82 -42.01 -5.76
N ASN A 689 9.72 -41.31 -6.04
CA ASN A 689 9.39 -40.81 -7.39
C ASN A 689 10.43 -39.78 -7.89
N CYS A 690 10.91 -38.90 -7.01
CA CYS A 690 12.01 -37.96 -7.26
C CYS A 690 13.37 -38.64 -7.45
N LEU A 691 13.48 -39.96 -7.27
CA LEU A 691 14.66 -40.78 -7.59
C LEU A 691 14.46 -41.70 -8.80
N SER A 692 13.23 -42.16 -9.08
CA SER A 692 12.93 -43.11 -10.16
C SER A 692 12.43 -42.47 -11.46
N ASN A 693 11.58 -41.44 -11.38
CA ASN A 693 10.95 -40.84 -12.55
C ASN A 693 11.89 -39.83 -13.23
N THR A 694 12.00 -39.88 -14.56
CA THR A 694 12.83 -38.97 -15.37
C THR A 694 12.20 -37.58 -15.56
N SER A 695 10.88 -37.44 -15.32
CA SER A 695 10.20 -36.14 -15.31
C SER A 695 10.15 -35.49 -13.93
N ASP A 696 10.64 -36.15 -12.88
CA ASP A 696 10.51 -35.69 -11.49
C ASP A 696 11.85 -35.33 -10.85
N VAL A 697 12.11 -34.02 -10.76
CA VAL A 697 13.31 -33.42 -10.15
C VAL A 697 12.94 -32.36 -9.10
N LYS A 698 11.76 -32.47 -8.48
CA LYS A 698 11.24 -31.51 -7.50
C LYS A 698 12.17 -31.35 -6.29
N GLU A 699 12.43 -30.11 -5.89
CA GLU A 699 12.96 -29.77 -4.58
C GLU A 699 11.82 -29.46 -3.60
N LEU A 700 12.14 -29.06 -2.36
CA LEU A 700 11.16 -28.75 -1.31
C LEU A 700 10.77 -27.27 -1.28
N ILE A 701 9.71 -26.99 -0.52
CA ILE A 701 9.24 -25.64 -0.16
C ILE A 701 9.49 -25.37 1.34
N PRO A 702 9.57 -24.10 1.80
CA PRO A 702 9.88 -23.76 3.19
C PRO A 702 8.93 -24.40 4.23
N GLU A 703 7.67 -24.63 3.87
CA GLU A 703 6.63 -25.16 4.74
C GLU A 703 7.01 -26.52 5.37
N PHE A 704 7.82 -27.35 4.70
CA PHE A 704 8.37 -28.62 5.24
C PHE A 704 9.21 -28.46 6.51
N PHE A 705 9.60 -27.24 6.88
CA PHE A 705 10.46 -26.93 8.02
C PHE A 705 9.80 -26.03 9.07
N TYR A 706 8.50 -25.74 8.94
CA TYR A 706 7.75 -24.98 9.98
C TYR A 706 6.23 -25.20 10.05
N MET A 707 5.57 -25.79 9.04
CA MET A 707 4.12 -25.82 8.95
C MET A 707 3.59 -27.27 8.90
N PRO A 708 3.01 -27.83 9.97
CA PRO A 708 2.45 -29.18 9.96
C PRO A 708 1.14 -29.28 9.16
N GLU A 709 0.38 -28.19 9.02
CA GLU A 709 -1.02 -28.25 8.56
C GLU A 709 -1.19 -28.53 7.06
N PHE A 710 -0.14 -28.41 6.22
CA PHE A 710 -0.24 -28.81 4.81
C PHE A 710 -0.29 -30.35 4.61
N LEU A 711 0.05 -31.11 5.65
CA LEU A 711 0.04 -32.57 5.67
C LEU A 711 -1.34 -33.13 6.11
N VAL A 712 -2.19 -32.31 6.72
CA VAL A 712 -3.45 -32.71 7.36
C VAL A 712 -4.63 -32.17 6.57
N ASN A 713 -5.64 -33.01 6.33
CA ASN A 713 -6.91 -32.63 5.70
C ASN A 713 -7.85 -31.98 6.72
N SER A 714 -7.40 -30.91 7.39
CA SER A 714 -8.12 -30.25 8.49
C SER A 714 -9.49 -29.67 8.12
N ASN A 715 -9.77 -29.53 6.82
CA ASN A 715 -11.04 -29.06 6.27
C ASN A 715 -11.94 -30.19 5.76
N SER A 716 -11.55 -31.46 5.92
CA SER A 716 -12.30 -32.64 5.49
C SER A 716 -12.68 -32.63 4.00
N TYR A 717 -11.75 -32.27 3.12
CA TYR A 717 -11.96 -32.32 1.67
C TYR A 717 -12.09 -33.76 1.17
N HIS A 718 -12.97 -33.97 0.18
CA HIS A 718 -13.06 -35.22 -0.56
C HIS A 718 -12.13 -35.17 -1.79
N PHE A 719 -10.91 -35.70 -1.64
CA PHE A 719 -9.92 -35.79 -2.71
C PHE A 719 -10.10 -36.99 -3.66
N GLY A 720 -11.19 -37.74 -3.51
CA GLY A 720 -11.46 -38.96 -4.27
C GLY A 720 -10.91 -40.24 -3.61
N ILE A 721 -11.00 -41.34 -4.34
CA ILE A 721 -10.61 -42.69 -3.92
C ILE A 721 -9.47 -43.15 -4.83
N LYS A 722 -8.42 -43.75 -4.24
CA LYS A 722 -7.25 -44.29 -4.94
C LYS A 722 -7.58 -45.63 -5.61
N GLN A 723 -6.69 -46.13 -6.47
CA GLN A 723 -6.86 -47.44 -7.13
C GLN A 723 -6.89 -48.63 -6.17
N ASP A 724 -6.34 -48.49 -4.97
CA ASP A 724 -6.41 -49.49 -3.89
C ASP A 724 -7.78 -49.52 -3.16
N GLY A 725 -8.69 -48.60 -3.47
CA GLY A 725 -10.01 -48.47 -2.85
C GLY A 725 -10.04 -47.56 -1.62
N GLU A 726 -8.89 -47.06 -1.15
CA GLU A 726 -8.82 -46.19 0.02
C GLU A 726 -9.09 -44.71 -0.34
N PRO A 727 -9.89 -43.97 0.46
CA PRO A 727 -10.08 -42.53 0.26
C PRO A 727 -8.79 -41.76 0.58
N LEU A 728 -8.48 -40.73 -0.23
CA LEU A 728 -7.32 -39.89 0.03
C LEU A 728 -7.64 -38.84 1.12
N GLY A 729 -6.97 -38.95 2.27
CA GLY A 729 -7.09 -38.04 3.41
C GLY A 729 -5.79 -37.29 3.73
N ASP A 730 -5.26 -37.50 4.93
CA ASP A 730 -3.96 -36.98 5.37
C ASP A 730 -2.79 -37.55 4.54
N VAL A 731 -1.64 -36.88 4.57
CA VAL A 731 -0.41 -37.38 3.94
C VAL A 731 0.19 -38.49 4.78
N CYS A 732 0.49 -39.63 4.16
CA CYS A 732 1.23 -40.72 4.81
C CYS A 732 2.64 -40.25 5.19
N LEU A 733 2.91 -40.24 6.50
CA LEU A 733 4.18 -39.83 7.08
C LEU A 733 5.14 -41.04 7.24
N PRO A 734 6.46 -40.80 7.30
CA PRO A 734 7.45 -41.83 7.61
C PRO A 734 7.21 -42.50 8.97
N PRO A 735 7.61 -43.77 9.18
CA PRO A 735 7.42 -44.47 10.44
C PRO A 735 8.03 -43.75 11.65
N TRP A 736 9.22 -43.14 11.47
CA TRP A 736 9.90 -42.35 12.49
C TRP A 736 9.14 -41.10 12.97
N ALA A 737 8.13 -40.64 12.23
CA ALA A 737 7.27 -39.53 12.64
C ALA A 737 6.03 -39.99 13.43
N LYS A 738 5.82 -41.31 13.63
CA LYS A 738 4.76 -41.90 14.45
C LYS A 738 3.33 -41.42 14.13
N GLY A 739 3.09 -41.02 12.88
CA GLY A 739 1.81 -40.41 12.46
C GLY A 739 1.58 -38.97 12.96
N CYS A 740 2.58 -38.32 13.55
CA CYS A 740 2.51 -36.96 14.07
C CYS A 740 3.13 -35.94 13.09
N PRO A 741 2.34 -35.07 12.43
CA PRO A 741 2.83 -34.03 11.53
C PRO A 741 3.83 -33.07 12.21
N GLU A 742 3.65 -32.77 13.49
CA GLU A 742 4.54 -31.88 14.24
C GLU A 742 5.89 -32.54 14.52
N GLU A 743 5.93 -33.85 14.79
CA GLU A 743 7.18 -34.61 14.91
C GLU A 743 7.91 -34.67 13.57
N PHE A 744 7.18 -34.85 12.46
CA PHE A 744 7.73 -34.75 11.10
C PHE A 744 8.40 -33.41 10.82
N ILE A 745 7.70 -32.29 11.07
CA ILE A 745 8.23 -30.93 10.84
C ILE A 745 9.41 -30.63 11.77
N ASN A 746 9.30 -31.00 13.06
CA ASN A 746 10.38 -30.82 14.03
C ASN A 746 11.65 -31.55 13.58
N LYS A 747 11.55 -32.82 13.18
CA LYS A 747 12.70 -33.62 12.71
C LYS A 747 13.28 -33.11 11.40
N ASN A 748 12.47 -32.60 10.46
CA ASN A 748 13.00 -31.93 9.26
C ASN A 748 13.76 -30.64 9.61
N ARG A 749 13.27 -29.86 10.58
CA ARG A 749 13.96 -28.64 11.05
C ARG A 749 15.26 -28.97 11.79
N GLU A 750 15.25 -29.97 12.67
CA GLU A 750 16.42 -30.49 13.38
C GLU A 750 17.47 -31.03 12.39
N ALA A 751 17.05 -31.76 11.36
CA ALA A 751 17.92 -32.23 10.29
C ALA A 751 18.52 -31.06 9.47
N LEU A 752 17.73 -30.03 9.14
CA LEU A 752 18.19 -28.85 8.42
C LEU A 752 19.24 -28.05 9.22
N GLU A 753 19.08 -27.93 10.54
CA GLU A 753 20.05 -27.22 11.41
C GLU A 753 21.23 -28.09 11.88
N SER A 754 21.19 -29.41 11.61
CA SER A 754 22.25 -30.36 11.98
C SER A 754 23.65 -29.97 11.50
N GLU A 755 24.67 -30.54 12.16
CA GLU A 755 26.07 -30.27 11.81
C GLU A 755 26.43 -30.82 10.40
N TYR A 756 25.83 -31.93 9.98
CA TYR A 756 26.01 -32.49 8.64
C TYR A 756 25.54 -31.51 7.58
N VAL A 757 24.31 -30.99 7.71
CA VAL A 757 23.77 -30.02 6.75
C VAL A 757 24.51 -28.70 6.83
N SER A 758 24.78 -28.17 8.03
CA SER A 758 25.59 -26.96 8.24
C SER A 758 26.96 -27.04 7.55
N SER A 759 27.58 -28.23 7.55
CA SER A 759 28.86 -28.47 6.88
C SER A 759 28.76 -28.57 5.35
N ASN A 760 27.62 -28.97 4.77
CA ASN A 760 27.49 -29.30 3.35
C ASN A 760 26.54 -28.39 2.54
N LEU A 761 25.66 -27.62 3.19
CA LEU A 761 24.62 -26.78 2.56
C LEU A 761 25.16 -25.77 1.54
N HIS A 762 26.39 -25.29 1.75
CA HIS A 762 27.09 -24.41 0.82
C HIS A 762 27.21 -25.00 -0.61
N HIS A 763 27.28 -26.33 -0.76
CA HIS A 763 27.30 -26.98 -2.07
C HIS A 763 25.94 -26.93 -2.78
N TRP A 764 24.82 -27.02 -2.05
CA TRP A 764 23.49 -26.87 -2.63
C TRP A 764 23.22 -25.41 -3.01
N ILE A 765 23.69 -24.47 -2.19
CA ILE A 765 23.65 -23.04 -2.51
C ILE A 765 24.46 -22.74 -3.79
N ASP A 766 25.61 -23.39 -4.00
CA ASP A 766 26.37 -23.28 -5.25
C ASP A 766 25.56 -23.71 -6.49
N LEU A 767 24.70 -24.73 -6.38
CA LEU A 767 23.82 -25.22 -7.46
C LEU A 767 22.66 -24.25 -7.75
N VAL A 768 22.00 -23.74 -6.72
CA VAL A 768 20.72 -23.00 -6.86
C VAL A 768 20.91 -21.49 -7.01
N PHE A 769 21.83 -20.88 -6.24
CA PHE A 769 22.05 -19.43 -6.20
C PHE A 769 23.48 -19.01 -6.59
N GLY A 770 24.40 -19.97 -6.68
CA GLY A 770 25.83 -19.74 -6.85
C GLY A 770 26.40 -20.10 -8.22
N TYR A 771 27.71 -20.36 -8.26
CA TYR A 771 28.46 -20.46 -9.51
C TYR A 771 28.18 -21.74 -10.33
N LYS A 772 27.58 -22.78 -9.73
CA LYS A 772 27.14 -24.00 -10.43
C LYS A 772 25.71 -23.91 -10.99
N GLN A 773 25.06 -22.75 -10.94
CA GLN A 773 23.75 -22.54 -11.59
C GLN A 773 23.84 -22.48 -13.12
N ARG A 774 24.96 -21.99 -13.68
CA ARG A 774 25.14 -21.78 -15.13
C ARG A 774 26.57 -22.03 -15.60
N GLY A 775 26.75 -22.20 -16.91
CA GLY A 775 28.05 -22.33 -17.57
C GLY A 775 28.74 -23.68 -17.30
N LYS A 776 30.05 -23.76 -17.60
CA LYS A 776 30.83 -25.01 -17.46
C LYS A 776 30.70 -25.70 -16.08
N PRO A 777 30.75 -24.98 -14.93
CA PRO A 777 30.58 -25.61 -13.62
C PRO A 777 29.20 -26.23 -13.38
N ALA A 778 28.17 -25.77 -14.10
CA ALA A 778 26.83 -26.36 -14.05
C ALA A 778 26.74 -27.62 -14.91
N VAL A 779 27.44 -27.69 -16.04
CA VAL A 779 27.57 -28.92 -16.84
C VAL A 779 28.33 -29.99 -16.05
N GLU A 780 29.47 -29.63 -15.45
CA GLU A 780 30.29 -30.51 -14.59
C GLU A 780 29.53 -31.01 -13.34
N ALA A 781 28.51 -30.27 -12.89
CA ALA A 781 27.66 -30.64 -11.76
C ALA A 781 26.28 -31.21 -12.17
N ALA A 782 26.08 -31.53 -13.47
CA ALA A 782 24.83 -32.03 -14.03
C ALA A 782 23.59 -31.17 -13.68
N ASN A 783 23.71 -29.85 -13.75
CA ASN A 783 22.75 -28.87 -13.22
C ASN A 783 22.23 -27.90 -14.31
N ILE A 784 22.00 -28.41 -15.52
CA ILE A 784 21.43 -27.65 -16.65
C ILE A 784 19.96 -28.01 -16.86
N PHE A 785 19.09 -27.02 -16.71
CA PHE A 785 17.65 -27.09 -16.98
C PHE A 785 17.33 -26.58 -18.38
N TYR A 786 16.07 -26.73 -18.79
CA TYR A 786 15.58 -26.17 -20.07
C TYR A 786 15.86 -24.65 -20.17
N TYR A 787 16.32 -24.20 -21.33
CA TYR A 787 16.92 -22.86 -21.50
C TYR A 787 15.96 -21.71 -21.13
N LEU A 788 14.66 -21.82 -21.44
CA LEU A 788 13.64 -20.81 -21.09
C LEU A 788 13.44 -20.59 -19.59
N THR A 789 13.90 -21.50 -18.73
CA THR A 789 13.84 -21.31 -17.27
C THR A 789 14.84 -20.25 -16.78
N TYR A 790 15.81 -19.86 -17.60
CA TYR A 790 16.89 -18.95 -17.24
C TYR A 790 16.62 -17.50 -17.70
N GLU A 791 16.76 -16.55 -16.76
CA GLU A 791 16.84 -15.10 -17.07
C GLU A 791 17.81 -14.81 -18.21
N GLY A 792 17.36 -14.01 -19.19
CA GLY A 792 18.12 -13.58 -20.35
C GLY A 792 18.13 -14.56 -21.54
N ALA A 793 17.38 -15.66 -21.49
CA ALA A 793 17.33 -16.65 -22.57
C ALA A 793 16.55 -16.18 -23.82
N VAL A 794 15.48 -15.41 -23.62
CA VAL A 794 14.68 -14.79 -24.70
C VAL A 794 14.34 -13.37 -24.29
N ASP A 795 14.47 -12.43 -25.22
CA ASP A 795 14.01 -11.06 -25.05
C ASP A 795 12.56 -10.92 -25.58
N LEU A 796 11.61 -11.01 -24.66
CA LEU A 796 10.18 -10.85 -24.98
C LEU A 796 9.82 -9.42 -25.42
N GLU A 797 10.66 -8.41 -25.21
CA GLU A 797 10.35 -7.02 -25.58
C GLU A 797 10.55 -6.75 -27.07
N THR A 798 11.46 -7.48 -27.73
CA THR A 798 11.77 -7.35 -29.17
C THR A 798 10.97 -8.29 -30.08
N MET A 799 10.10 -9.13 -29.53
CA MET A 799 9.23 -10.04 -30.30
C MET A 799 8.00 -9.32 -30.87
N GLU A 800 7.87 -9.33 -32.20
CA GLU A 800 6.72 -8.74 -32.93
C GLU A 800 5.47 -9.64 -32.93
N ASP A 801 5.63 -10.96 -32.93
CA ASP A 801 4.50 -11.91 -32.89
C ASP A 801 3.91 -12.04 -31.47
N GLU A 802 2.69 -11.55 -31.29
CA GLU A 802 1.95 -11.62 -30.03
C GLU A 802 1.56 -13.06 -29.63
N LEU A 803 1.35 -13.97 -30.59
CA LEU A 803 0.99 -15.37 -30.32
C LEU A 803 2.20 -16.12 -29.77
N GLN A 804 3.34 -16.05 -30.47
CA GLN A 804 4.59 -16.65 -30.01
C GLN A 804 5.03 -16.08 -28.65
N ARG A 805 4.88 -14.76 -28.46
CA ARG A 805 5.15 -14.10 -27.17
C ARG A 805 4.25 -14.63 -26.05
N SER A 806 2.95 -14.80 -26.30
CA SER A 806 2.03 -15.36 -25.30
C SER A 806 2.39 -16.80 -24.94
N ALA A 807 2.66 -17.65 -25.94
CA ALA A 807 3.06 -19.04 -25.72
C ALA A 807 4.33 -19.17 -24.89
N LEU A 808 5.32 -18.30 -25.11
CA LEU A 808 6.55 -18.24 -24.30
C LEU A 808 6.31 -17.70 -22.89
N GLU A 809 5.46 -16.68 -22.72
CA GLU A 809 5.08 -16.18 -21.39
C GLU A 809 4.36 -17.26 -20.56
N ASP A 810 3.48 -18.06 -21.17
CA ASP A 810 2.81 -19.19 -20.54
C ASP A 810 3.77 -20.37 -20.26
N GLN A 811 4.74 -20.62 -21.13
CA GLN A 811 5.76 -21.64 -20.90
C GLN A 811 6.66 -21.26 -19.70
N ILE A 812 7.11 -20.00 -19.62
CA ILE A 812 7.89 -19.46 -18.49
C ILE A 812 7.07 -19.48 -17.19
N ALA A 813 5.77 -19.19 -17.25
CA ALA A 813 4.89 -19.22 -16.08
C ALA A 813 4.70 -20.64 -15.51
N ASN A 814 4.45 -21.62 -16.38
CA ASN A 814 4.01 -22.96 -15.96
C ASN A 814 5.16 -23.95 -15.72
N PHE A 815 6.24 -23.90 -16.51
CA PHE A 815 7.32 -24.89 -16.46
C PHE A 815 8.46 -24.54 -15.50
N GLY A 816 8.39 -23.38 -14.84
CA GLY A 816 9.25 -22.98 -13.73
C GLY A 816 10.38 -22.00 -14.12
N GLN A 817 10.81 -21.21 -13.15
CA GLN A 817 11.82 -20.16 -13.32
C GLN A 817 13.01 -20.40 -12.39
N THR A 818 14.23 -20.28 -12.91
CA THR A 818 15.48 -20.36 -12.13
C THR A 818 15.67 -19.07 -11.29
N PRO A 819 16.14 -19.14 -10.02
CA PRO A 819 16.38 -17.94 -9.19
C PRO A 819 17.45 -17.02 -9.80
N ILE A 820 17.52 -15.75 -9.35
CA ILE A 820 18.65 -14.88 -9.72
C ILE A 820 19.94 -15.53 -9.21
N GLN A 821 20.97 -15.62 -10.06
CA GLN A 821 22.31 -15.99 -9.63
C GLN A 821 22.92 -14.85 -8.81
N ILE A 822 23.02 -15.06 -7.49
CA ILE A 822 23.58 -14.12 -6.53
C ILE A 822 25.12 -14.21 -6.56
N PHE A 823 25.67 -15.40 -6.34
CA PHE A 823 27.11 -15.60 -6.20
C PHE A 823 27.74 -16.15 -7.47
N ARG A 824 28.87 -15.57 -7.88
CA ARG A 824 29.69 -16.03 -9.03
C ARG A 824 30.97 -16.75 -8.62
N LYS A 825 31.21 -16.89 -7.31
CA LYS A 825 32.33 -17.63 -6.72
C LYS A 825 31.79 -18.79 -5.88
N LYS A 826 32.64 -19.77 -5.58
CA LYS A 826 32.31 -20.88 -4.68
C LYS A 826 31.86 -20.36 -3.31
N HIS A 827 30.73 -20.85 -2.83
CA HIS A 827 30.21 -20.50 -1.52
C HIS A 827 31.12 -21.04 -0.40
N PRO A 828 31.41 -20.26 0.65
CA PRO A 828 32.16 -20.76 1.81
C PRO A 828 31.32 -21.76 2.62
N ARG A 829 32.01 -22.70 3.28
CA ARG A 829 31.42 -23.57 4.32
C ARG A 829 31.06 -22.75 5.56
N ARG A 830 30.02 -23.16 6.30
CA ARG A 830 29.66 -22.58 7.60
C ARG A 830 30.81 -22.80 8.62
N GLY A 831 31.02 -21.87 9.54
CA GLY A 831 32.05 -22.00 10.57
C GLY A 831 31.75 -23.12 11.58
N PRO A 832 32.73 -23.52 12.41
CA PRO A 832 32.52 -24.47 13.50
C PRO A 832 31.54 -23.94 14.57
N PRO A 833 31.00 -24.80 15.46
CA PRO A 833 30.21 -24.35 16.60
C PRO A 833 31.03 -23.40 17.50
N ILE A 834 30.36 -22.40 18.10
CA ILE A 834 30.96 -21.50 19.09
C ILE A 834 30.32 -21.82 20.45
N PRO A 835 30.95 -22.64 21.32
CA PRO A 835 30.29 -23.18 22.52
C PRO A 835 29.91 -22.14 23.58
N ILE A 836 30.52 -20.95 23.53
CA ILE A 836 30.46 -19.93 24.59
C ILE A 836 29.26 -18.98 24.40
N ALA A 837 28.72 -18.84 23.18
CA ALA A 837 27.69 -17.84 22.87
C ALA A 837 26.27 -18.28 23.28
N HIS A 838 25.95 -19.57 23.13
CA HIS A 838 24.62 -20.14 23.40
C HIS A 838 24.75 -21.40 24.25
N PRO A 839 25.02 -21.25 25.57
CA PRO A 839 25.23 -22.38 26.46
C PRO A 839 23.99 -23.28 26.62
N LEU A 840 22.75 -22.77 26.58
CA LEU A 840 21.58 -23.64 26.70
C LEU A 840 21.48 -24.63 25.54
N HIS A 841 21.78 -24.16 24.32
CA HIS A 841 21.67 -24.96 23.12
C HIS A 841 22.87 -25.93 22.94
N PHE A 842 24.12 -25.46 23.13
CA PHE A 842 25.31 -26.28 22.83
C PHE A 842 25.91 -27.00 24.03
N ALA A 843 25.75 -26.46 25.24
CA ALA A 843 26.41 -26.98 26.43
C ALA A 843 25.62 -26.68 27.72
N PRO A 844 24.35 -27.12 27.87
CA PRO A 844 23.61 -26.93 29.12
C PRO A 844 24.33 -27.63 30.30
N GLY A 845 25.25 -28.53 29.96
CA GLY A 845 26.42 -28.96 30.74
C GLY A 845 27.05 -27.91 31.66
N SER A 846 27.36 -26.71 31.16
CA SER A 846 28.34 -25.78 31.74
C SER A 846 27.77 -24.67 32.62
N ILE A 847 26.45 -24.51 32.67
CA ILE A 847 25.78 -23.49 33.48
C ILE A 847 25.71 -23.96 34.94
N ASN A 848 26.39 -23.24 35.84
CA ASN A 848 26.46 -23.53 37.28
C ASN A 848 26.07 -22.29 38.11
N LEU A 849 25.72 -22.48 39.38
CA LEU A 849 25.41 -21.39 40.31
C LEU A 849 26.70 -20.65 40.70
N THR A 850 26.98 -19.52 40.06
CA THR A 850 28.27 -18.80 40.21
C THR A 850 28.26 -17.75 41.33
N SER A 851 27.11 -17.09 41.58
CA SER A 851 27.01 -16.12 42.68
C SER A 851 25.62 -16.04 43.33
N ILE A 852 25.62 -15.60 44.58
CA ILE A 852 24.44 -15.36 45.42
C ILE A 852 24.58 -13.95 45.99
N ILE A 853 23.59 -13.10 45.74
CA ILE A 853 23.58 -11.69 46.18
C ILE A 853 22.40 -11.52 47.13
N SER A 854 22.69 -11.38 48.42
CA SER A 854 21.68 -11.13 49.45
C SER A 854 21.25 -9.66 49.46
N SER A 855 19.96 -9.39 49.69
CA SER A 855 19.49 -8.02 49.97
C SER A 855 20.15 -7.45 51.23
N GLY A 856 20.61 -6.21 51.16
CA GLY A 856 21.15 -5.46 52.31
C GLY A 856 20.09 -4.81 53.20
N SER A 857 18.81 -5.14 53.02
CA SER A 857 17.69 -4.60 53.82
C SER A 857 17.53 -5.31 55.16
N ASN A 858 17.24 -4.56 56.22
CA ASN A 858 17.03 -5.09 57.58
C ASN A 858 15.82 -6.05 57.72
N SER A 859 14.98 -6.15 56.68
CA SER A 859 13.97 -7.20 56.55
C SER A 859 14.11 -7.92 55.19
N PRO A 860 14.00 -9.27 55.16
CA PRO A 860 13.91 -10.01 53.91
C PRO A 860 12.57 -9.75 53.24
N SER A 861 12.58 -9.49 51.93
CA SER A 861 11.38 -9.23 51.12
C SER A 861 11.53 -9.97 49.79
N ALA A 862 10.52 -10.74 49.40
CA ALA A 862 10.56 -11.57 48.20
C ALA A 862 10.83 -10.73 46.95
N VAL A 863 11.68 -11.23 46.05
CA VAL A 863 11.91 -10.63 44.74
C VAL A 863 10.79 -11.08 43.80
N LEU A 864 9.88 -10.17 43.44
CA LEU A 864 8.71 -10.48 42.62
C LEU A 864 8.97 -10.35 41.12
N TYR A 865 9.92 -9.51 40.74
CA TYR A 865 10.29 -9.29 39.34
C TYR A 865 11.81 -9.16 39.21
N VAL A 866 12.38 -9.87 38.25
CA VAL A 866 13.77 -9.74 37.77
C VAL A 866 13.68 -9.70 36.26
N ASN A 867 14.29 -8.72 35.60
CA ASN A 867 14.50 -8.79 34.16
C ASN A 867 15.88 -8.26 33.76
N ALA A 868 16.52 -8.92 32.79
CA ALA A 868 17.78 -8.50 32.20
C ALA A 868 17.50 -7.79 30.87
N PHE A 869 17.76 -6.49 30.83
CA PHE A 869 17.32 -5.60 29.77
C PHE A 869 18.35 -4.52 29.46
N ASP A 870 18.83 -4.45 28.21
CA ASP A 870 19.79 -3.45 27.70
C ASP A 870 21.03 -3.26 28.61
N SER A 871 21.66 -4.39 28.98
CA SER A 871 22.80 -4.44 29.93
C SER A 871 22.46 -4.03 31.38
N ASN A 872 21.19 -3.88 31.74
CA ASN A 872 20.72 -3.58 33.08
C ASN A 872 19.91 -4.74 33.66
N ILE A 873 19.86 -4.86 34.99
CA ILE A 873 19.00 -5.78 35.72
C ILE A 873 18.03 -4.93 36.52
N VAL A 874 16.73 -5.06 36.22
CA VAL A 874 15.65 -4.43 36.98
C VAL A 874 15.15 -5.43 38.01
N LEU A 875 15.13 -5.02 39.28
CA LEU A 875 14.66 -5.83 40.41
C LEU A 875 13.52 -5.09 41.11
N VAL A 876 12.40 -5.78 41.36
CA VAL A 876 11.29 -5.27 42.19
C VAL A 876 10.97 -6.28 43.29
N ASN A 877 10.91 -5.81 44.54
CA ASN A 877 10.53 -6.63 45.68
C ASN A 877 9.05 -6.47 46.08
N GLN A 878 8.58 -7.33 46.98
CA GLN A 878 7.20 -7.33 47.50
C GLN A 878 6.82 -6.03 48.24
N GLY A 879 7.81 -5.26 48.73
CA GLY A 879 7.61 -3.92 49.29
C GLY A 879 7.43 -2.81 48.24
N LEU A 880 7.33 -3.17 46.95
CA LEU A 880 7.37 -2.27 45.79
C LEU A 880 8.62 -1.39 45.77
N THR A 881 9.77 -1.93 46.16
CA THR A 881 11.06 -1.26 46.00
C THR A 881 11.73 -1.72 44.71
N MET A 882 11.93 -0.79 43.78
CA MET A 882 12.67 -0.98 42.53
C MET A 882 14.16 -0.68 42.74
N SER A 883 15.05 -1.47 42.15
CA SER A 883 16.46 -1.14 41.99
C SER A 883 16.97 -1.55 40.60
N VAL A 884 17.95 -0.82 40.07
CA VAL A 884 18.52 -1.08 38.74
C VAL A 884 20.02 -1.23 38.86
N LYS A 885 20.56 -2.37 38.40
CA LYS A 885 21.99 -2.75 38.48
C LYS A 885 22.56 -2.99 37.09
N MET A 886 23.87 -2.88 36.89
CA MET A 886 24.50 -3.29 35.63
C MET A 886 24.60 -4.83 35.51
N TRP A 887 24.31 -5.37 34.34
CA TRP A 887 24.71 -6.72 33.91
C TRP A 887 26.08 -6.64 33.22
N LEU A 888 27.07 -7.35 33.76
CA LEU A 888 28.44 -7.36 33.24
C LEU A 888 28.63 -8.62 32.40
N THR A 889 29.00 -8.44 31.13
CA THR A 889 29.21 -9.52 30.17
C THR A 889 30.46 -9.28 29.32
N THR A 890 30.89 -10.31 28.60
CA THR A 890 32.03 -10.24 27.67
C THR A 890 31.85 -9.24 26.54
N GLN A 891 30.60 -9.02 26.09
CA GLN A 891 30.34 -8.13 24.96
C GLN A 891 30.57 -6.65 25.32
N LEU A 892 30.33 -6.24 26.58
CA LEU A 892 30.52 -4.84 26.99
C LEU A 892 31.97 -4.36 26.86
N GLN A 893 32.98 -5.23 26.96
CA GLN A 893 34.38 -4.81 26.81
C GLN A 893 34.78 -4.53 25.35
N SER A 894 33.98 -4.94 24.37
CA SER A 894 34.27 -4.70 22.94
C SER A 894 34.02 -3.25 22.48
N GLY A 895 33.28 -2.45 23.26
CA GLY A 895 32.94 -1.05 22.95
C GLY A 895 33.85 0.00 23.61
N GLY A 896 34.84 -0.41 24.41
CA GLY A 896 35.71 0.49 25.17
C GLY A 896 36.99 0.87 24.43
N ASN A 897 37.33 2.17 24.39
CA ASN A 897 38.55 2.67 23.74
C ASN A 897 39.84 2.01 24.29
N PHE A 898 40.65 1.48 23.36
CA PHE A 898 42.09 1.21 23.49
C PHE A 898 42.64 0.84 24.88
N THR A 899 42.62 -0.44 25.24
CA THR A 899 43.72 -1.04 26.00
C THR A 899 44.11 -2.40 25.41
N PHE A 900 45.40 -2.60 25.13
CA PHE A 900 45.95 -3.90 24.77
C PHE A 900 45.96 -4.80 26.02
N SER A 901 44.94 -5.65 26.15
CA SER A 901 45.01 -6.86 26.99
C SER A 901 44.72 -8.06 26.09
N GLY A 902 45.40 -9.19 26.36
CA GLY A 902 45.21 -10.43 25.60
C GLY A 902 43.80 -11.00 25.76
N SER A 903 43.55 -12.14 25.11
CA SER A 903 42.28 -12.88 25.15
C SER A 903 41.60 -12.83 26.52
N GLN A 904 40.57 -11.98 26.65
CA GLN A 904 39.86 -11.79 27.90
C GLN A 904 38.95 -13.00 28.14
N ASP A 905 39.17 -13.68 29.27
CA ASP A 905 38.34 -14.81 29.70
C ASP A 905 36.89 -14.35 29.95
N ALA A 906 35.94 -15.24 29.73
CA ALA A 906 34.52 -14.89 29.80
C ALA A 906 34.08 -14.59 31.24
N PHE A 907 33.65 -13.35 31.52
CA PHE A 907 33.15 -12.95 32.84
C PHE A 907 31.67 -12.54 32.79
N PHE A 908 30.90 -13.08 33.73
CA PHE A 908 29.49 -12.75 33.97
C PHE A 908 29.31 -12.30 35.42
N GLY A 909 28.60 -11.21 35.66
CA GLY A 909 28.40 -10.71 37.02
C GLY A 909 27.48 -9.50 37.11
N ILE A 910 27.17 -9.08 38.33
CA ILE A 910 26.33 -7.91 38.59
C ILE A 910 27.22 -6.75 39.06
N GLY A 911 27.14 -5.63 38.34
CA GLY A 911 27.88 -4.41 38.65
C GLY A 911 27.19 -3.53 39.70
N SER A 912 27.64 -2.28 39.80
CA SER A 912 27.09 -1.29 40.72
C SER A 912 25.63 -0.94 40.42
N ASP A 913 24.94 -0.48 41.46
CA ASP A 913 23.60 0.10 41.35
C ASP A 913 23.66 1.38 40.50
N ILE A 914 22.90 1.40 39.41
CA ILE A 914 22.69 2.58 38.55
C ILE A 914 21.68 3.51 39.22
N LEU A 915 20.62 2.90 39.76
CA LEU A 915 19.60 3.56 40.55
C LEU A 915 19.51 2.87 41.91
N SER A 916 19.72 3.64 42.97
CA SER A 916 19.56 3.15 44.34
C SER A 916 18.13 2.66 44.60
N PRO A 917 17.92 1.71 45.55
CA PRO A 917 16.59 1.19 45.84
C PRO A 917 15.58 2.29 46.18
N ARG A 918 14.48 2.35 45.41
CA ARG A 918 13.41 3.36 45.53
C ARG A 918 12.04 2.71 45.58
N LYS A 919 11.18 3.19 46.46
CA LYS A 919 9.79 2.76 46.51
C LYS A 919 9.01 3.34 45.34
N ILE A 920 8.26 2.47 44.65
CA ILE A 920 7.38 2.77 43.53
C ILE A 920 5.94 2.35 43.87
N GLY A 921 4.97 2.77 43.05
CA GLY A 921 3.56 2.39 43.20
C GLY A 921 2.74 3.24 44.17
N SER A 922 1.43 3.23 43.95
CA SER A 922 0.40 3.59 44.95
C SER A 922 0.04 2.35 45.80
N PRO A 923 -0.85 2.43 46.81
CA PRO A 923 -1.27 1.25 47.56
C PRO A 923 -1.81 0.13 46.65
N LEU A 924 -1.79 -1.10 47.15
CA LEU A 924 -2.30 -2.27 46.44
C LEU A 924 -3.80 -2.41 46.67
N ALA A 925 -4.51 -2.98 45.68
CA ALA A 925 -5.89 -3.38 45.89
C ALA A 925 -5.97 -4.57 46.86
N GLU A 926 -7.03 -4.63 47.67
CA GLU A 926 -7.29 -5.79 48.53
C GLU A 926 -7.52 -7.04 47.66
N ASN A 927 -6.98 -8.18 48.08
CA ASN A 927 -7.07 -9.49 47.41
C ASN A 927 -6.27 -9.69 46.10
N VAL A 928 -5.35 -8.78 45.74
CA VAL A 928 -4.43 -8.99 44.59
C VAL A 928 -3.14 -9.69 45.02
N GLU A 929 -2.90 -10.90 44.50
CA GLU A 929 -1.58 -11.55 44.57
C GLU A 929 -0.62 -10.90 43.56
N LEU A 930 0.27 -10.02 44.05
CA LEU A 930 1.36 -9.49 43.24
C LEU A 930 2.31 -10.61 42.79
N GLY A 931 2.50 -10.74 41.48
CA GLY A 931 3.53 -11.58 40.87
C GLY A 931 4.23 -10.89 39.70
N ALA A 932 5.08 -11.62 39.00
CA ALA A 932 5.85 -11.10 37.86
C ALA A 932 4.94 -10.56 36.74
N GLN A 933 3.75 -11.13 36.56
CA GLN A 933 2.76 -10.70 35.56
C GLN A 933 2.28 -9.25 35.74
N CYS A 934 2.46 -8.66 36.92
CA CYS A 934 2.08 -7.28 37.19
C CYS A 934 3.11 -6.23 36.71
N PHE A 935 4.27 -6.68 36.20
CA PHE A 935 5.40 -5.84 35.83
C PHE A 935 5.91 -6.14 34.42
N ALA A 936 6.25 -5.11 33.65
CA ALA A 936 6.92 -5.26 32.36
C ALA A 936 7.88 -4.11 32.07
N THR A 937 9.03 -4.39 31.45
CA THR A 937 9.98 -3.37 30.98
C THR A 937 9.66 -2.94 29.55
N LEU A 938 9.67 -1.63 29.30
CA LEU A 938 9.40 -1.01 28.00
C LEU A 938 10.65 -0.27 27.50
N GLN A 939 11.14 -0.65 26.32
CA GLN A 939 12.19 0.08 25.61
C GLN A 939 11.59 1.24 24.82
N THR A 940 12.23 2.42 24.89
CA THR A 940 12.11 3.43 23.83
C THR A 940 13.50 3.86 23.38
N PRO A 941 13.67 4.44 22.17
CA PRO A 941 14.98 4.90 21.70
C PRO A 941 15.65 5.97 22.57
N THR A 942 14.93 6.60 23.49
CA THR A 942 15.44 7.68 24.35
C THR A 942 15.60 7.29 25.81
N GLU A 943 14.63 6.54 26.37
CA GLU A 943 14.53 6.22 27.80
C GLU A 943 13.86 4.86 27.98
N ASN A 944 14.23 4.15 29.05
CA ASN A 944 13.67 2.84 29.38
C ASN A 944 12.71 2.98 30.58
N PHE A 945 11.58 2.27 30.55
CA PHE A 945 10.51 2.39 31.54
C PHE A 945 10.17 1.03 32.16
N LEU A 946 9.73 1.06 33.42
CA LEU A 946 9.00 -0.03 34.08
C LEU A 946 7.52 0.31 34.07
N ILE A 947 6.69 -0.64 33.64
CA ILE A 947 5.24 -0.59 33.75
C ILE A 947 4.82 -1.44 34.95
N SER A 948 3.96 -0.89 35.80
CA SER A 948 3.42 -1.55 37.00
C SER A 948 1.90 -1.47 37.00
N CYS A 949 1.23 -2.58 37.31
CA CYS A 949 -0.21 -2.65 37.56
C CYS A 949 -0.53 -3.24 38.95
N GLY A 950 -1.78 -3.64 39.22
CA GLY A 950 -2.23 -4.15 40.53
C GLY A 950 -2.59 -3.11 41.58
N ASN A 951 -2.77 -1.83 41.21
CA ASN A 951 -3.14 -0.77 42.17
C ASN A 951 -4.66 -0.64 42.38
N TRP A 952 -5.06 -0.07 43.53
CA TRP A 952 -6.48 0.16 43.86
C TRP A 952 -7.16 1.24 43.01
N GLU A 953 -6.40 1.99 42.20
CA GLU A 953 -6.91 3.09 41.37
C GLU A 953 -7.38 2.60 39.98
N ASN A 954 -7.38 1.29 39.73
CA ASN A 954 -7.72 0.66 38.45
C ASN A 954 -6.88 1.21 37.29
N SER A 955 -5.61 1.49 37.58
CA SER A 955 -4.67 2.12 36.64
C SER A 955 -3.39 1.31 36.50
N PHE A 956 -2.67 1.54 35.40
CA PHE A 956 -1.28 1.13 35.26
C PHE A 956 -0.38 2.36 35.21
N GLN A 957 0.82 2.22 35.79
CA GLN A 957 1.78 3.29 35.99
C GLN A 957 3.03 3.06 35.15
N VAL A 958 3.53 4.13 34.54
CA VAL A 958 4.77 4.16 33.76
C VAL A 958 5.83 4.88 34.59
N ILE A 959 6.91 4.19 34.93
CA ILE A 959 7.99 4.66 35.80
C ILE A 959 9.29 4.68 35.00
N SER A 960 10.04 5.78 35.04
CA SER A 960 11.35 5.86 34.39
C SER A 960 12.40 5.04 35.15
N LEU A 961 13.17 4.22 34.42
CA LEU A 961 14.29 3.46 34.98
C LEU A 961 15.54 4.32 35.23
N SER A 962 15.62 5.54 34.65
CA SER A 962 16.78 6.42 34.78
C SER A 962 16.76 7.26 36.06
N ASP A 963 15.59 7.73 36.49
CA ASP A 963 15.44 8.57 37.69
C ASP A 963 14.44 8.02 38.74
N GLY A 964 13.73 6.92 38.43
CA GLY A 964 12.76 6.29 39.30
C GLY A 964 11.45 7.06 39.49
N ARG A 965 11.14 8.05 38.65
CA ARG A 965 9.90 8.84 38.76
C ARG A 965 8.76 8.21 37.97
N MET A 966 7.54 8.33 38.51
CA MET A 966 6.31 8.05 37.78
C MET A 966 6.07 9.15 36.74
N VAL A 967 6.04 8.77 35.46
CA VAL A 967 5.85 9.65 34.31
C VAL A 967 4.37 9.78 33.95
N GLN A 968 3.66 8.64 33.94
CA GLN A 968 2.26 8.57 33.53
C GLN A 968 1.51 7.55 34.39
N SER A 969 0.21 7.79 34.62
CA SER A 969 -0.74 6.83 35.19
C SER A 969 -2.01 6.89 34.36
N ILE A 970 -2.50 5.74 33.88
CA ILE A 970 -3.63 5.64 32.94
C ILE A 970 -4.73 4.80 33.56
N ARG A 971 -5.94 5.37 33.64
CA ARG A 971 -7.13 4.76 34.24
C ARG A 971 -8.27 4.71 33.23
N GLN A 972 -8.32 3.64 32.42
CA GLN A 972 -9.44 3.36 31.49
C GLN A 972 -10.14 2.03 31.80
N HIS A 973 -9.45 1.06 32.40
CA HIS A 973 -10.09 -0.15 32.90
C HIS A 973 -11.10 0.17 33.99
N LYS A 974 -12.19 -0.61 34.02
CA LYS A 974 -13.26 -0.43 35.01
C LYS A 974 -12.87 -1.01 36.36
N ASP A 975 -12.06 -2.05 36.35
CA ASP A 975 -11.57 -2.77 37.54
C ASP A 975 -10.04 -2.92 37.52
N VAL A 976 -9.46 -3.49 38.59
CA VAL A 976 -8.02 -3.60 38.79
C VAL A 976 -7.33 -4.27 37.59
N VAL A 977 -6.27 -3.62 37.11
CA VAL A 977 -5.40 -4.18 36.05
C VAL A 977 -4.51 -5.25 36.69
N SER A 978 -4.70 -6.50 36.28
CA SER A 978 -4.12 -7.70 36.90
C SER A 978 -2.78 -8.11 36.28
N CYS A 979 -2.62 -7.91 34.97
CA CYS A 979 -1.47 -8.34 34.21
C CYS A 979 -1.16 -7.41 33.04
N VAL A 980 0.11 -7.44 32.61
CA VAL A 980 0.65 -6.54 31.57
C VAL A 980 1.67 -7.26 30.69
N ALA A 981 1.64 -6.97 29.38
CA ALA A 981 2.59 -7.52 28.42
C ALA A 981 3.05 -6.45 27.41
N VAL A 982 4.34 -6.42 27.08
CA VAL A 982 4.97 -5.47 26.14
C VAL A 982 5.54 -6.23 24.96
N THR A 983 5.45 -5.68 23.75
CA THR A 983 6.05 -6.28 22.56
C THR A 983 7.57 -6.18 22.55
N SER A 984 8.25 -7.12 21.88
CA SER A 984 9.72 -7.18 21.79
C SER A 984 10.38 -5.95 21.15
N ASP A 985 9.63 -5.13 20.40
CA ASP A 985 10.05 -3.89 19.77
C ASP A 985 9.65 -2.62 20.53
N GLY A 986 9.00 -2.77 21.70
CA GLY A 986 8.50 -1.69 22.54
C GLY A 986 7.44 -0.79 21.88
N THR A 987 6.77 -1.22 20.81
CA THR A 987 5.77 -0.38 20.13
C THR A 987 4.37 -0.49 20.71
N ILE A 988 4.01 -1.64 21.28
CA ILE A 988 2.66 -1.94 21.74
C ILE A 988 2.69 -2.54 23.15
N LEU A 989 1.71 -2.11 23.95
CA LEU A 989 1.42 -2.60 25.29
C LEU A 989 0.03 -3.26 25.28
N ALA A 990 -0.13 -4.37 26.01
CA ALA A 990 -1.42 -4.97 26.33
C ALA A 990 -1.61 -5.04 27.85
N THR A 991 -2.81 -4.71 28.32
CA THR A 991 -3.20 -4.76 29.74
C THR A 991 -4.46 -5.58 29.93
N GLY A 992 -4.50 -6.42 30.96
CA GLY A 992 -5.63 -7.27 31.30
C GLY A 992 -6.16 -6.89 32.69
N SER A 993 -7.47 -7.02 32.89
CA SER A 993 -8.14 -6.55 34.10
C SER A 993 -9.14 -7.57 34.63
N TYR A 994 -9.57 -7.36 35.87
CA TYR A 994 -10.71 -8.02 36.48
C TYR A 994 -12.04 -7.65 35.79
N ASP A 995 -12.07 -6.58 34.97
CA ASP A 995 -13.23 -6.20 34.14
C ASP A 995 -13.49 -7.12 32.91
N THR A 996 -12.80 -8.26 32.85
CA THR A 996 -12.79 -9.28 31.78
C THR A 996 -12.38 -8.79 30.38
N THR A 997 -11.82 -7.58 30.26
CA THR A 997 -11.31 -7.03 28.99
C THR A 997 -9.79 -6.95 28.91
N VAL A 998 -9.26 -7.07 27.69
CA VAL A 998 -7.88 -6.69 27.36
C VAL A 998 -7.90 -5.36 26.62
N MET A 999 -7.09 -4.40 27.05
CA MET A 999 -6.88 -3.15 26.32
C MET A 999 -5.50 -3.15 25.66
N VAL A 1000 -5.43 -2.68 24.41
CA VAL A 1000 -4.20 -2.62 23.62
C VAL A 1000 -3.85 -1.16 23.30
N TRP A 1001 -2.60 -0.78 23.52
CA TRP A 1001 -2.12 0.60 23.55
C TRP A 1001 -0.93 0.78 22.61
N GLU A 1002 -0.90 1.89 21.85
CA GLU A 1002 0.29 2.28 21.08
C GLU A 1002 1.22 3.15 21.97
N VAL A 1003 2.51 2.84 21.94
CA VAL A 1003 3.56 3.57 22.65
C VAL A 1003 4.04 4.72 21.77
N SER A 1004 3.71 5.95 22.14
CA SER A 1004 4.00 7.17 21.38
C SER A 1004 5.48 7.55 21.48
N ARG A 1005 6.23 7.35 20.39
CA ARG A 1005 7.68 7.63 20.29
C ARG A 1005 8.08 9.12 20.23
N VAL A 1006 7.21 10.04 20.64
CA VAL A 1006 7.28 11.45 20.22
C VAL A 1006 7.67 12.39 21.37
N LYS A 1007 8.96 12.73 21.45
CA LYS A 1007 9.39 14.02 22.04
C LYS A 1007 9.39 15.09 20.93
N VAL A 1008 8.31 15.84 20.77
CA VAL A 1008 8.35 17.05 19.93
C VAL A 1008 9.17 18.11 20.67
N HIS A 1009 10.43 18.31 20.29
CA HIS A 1009 11.12 19.55 20.62
C HIS A 1009 10.56 20.69 19.77
N GLU A 1010 9.42 21.24 20.19
CA GLU A 1010 8.93 22.50 19.66
C GLU A 1010 9.98 23.59 19.93
N LYS A 1011 10.52 24.17 18.86
CA LYS A 1011 11.33 25.37 18.97
C LYS A 1011 10.44 26.48 19.52
N ARG A 1012 10.64 26.86 20.80
CA ARG A 1012 9.93 27.94 21.48
C ARG A 1012 9.81 29.19 20.60
N VAL A 1013 8.66 29.36 19.96
CA VAL A 1013 8.21 30.66 19.46
C VAL A 1013 7.68 31.42 20.66
N ARG A 1014 8.42 32.44 21.09
CA ARG A 1014 7.94 33.36 22.14
C ARG A 1014 6.77 34.17 21.57
N ASN A 1015 5.55 33.94 22.07
CA ASN A 1015 4.63 34.96 22.61
C ASN A 1015 3.14 34.56 22.48
N THR A 1016 2.60 33.86 23.48
CA THR A 1016 1.19 33.96 23.93
C THR A 1016 1.06 33.23 25.29
N PRO A 1017 0.51 33.86 26.35
CA PRO A 1017 0.33 33.21 27.64
C PRO A 1017 -1.12 32.75 27.84
N THR A 1018 -1.54 31.69 27.14
CA THR A 1018 -2.79 31.00 27.48
C THR A 1018 -2.79 29.52 27.05
N GLU A 1019 -3.12 28.67 28.02
CA GLU A 1019 -3.60 27.28 27.93
C GLU A 1019 -2.64 26.08 27.68
N MET A 1020 -2.84 25.09 28.57
CA MET A 1020 -2.43 23.68 28.58
C MET A 1020 -0.95 23.30 28.49
N HIS A 1021 -0.41 22.95 29.67
CA HIS A 1021 0.64 21.93 29.80
C HIS A 1021 0.17 20.59 29.19
N ARG A 1022 0.51 20.32 27.93
CA ARG A 1022 0.53 18.94 27.43
C ARG A 1022 1.65 18.20 28.15
N LYS A 1023 1.31 17.23 29.00
CA LYS A 1023 2.28 16.31 29.61
C LYS A 1023 3.00 15.52 28.51
N ASP A 1024 4.26 15.18 28.74
CA ASP A 1024 4.98 14.21 27.91
C ASP A 1024 4.35 12.81 28.09
N SER A 1025 3.33 12.48 27.29
CA SER A 1025 2.67 11.18 27.30
C SER A 1025 3.47 10.14 26.52
N VAL A 1026 3.98 9.14 27.24
CA VAL A 1026 4.74 8.01 26.64
C VAL A 1026 3.78 7.01 25.98
N ILE A 1027 2.55 6.92 26.49
CA ILE A 1027 1.51 6.00 26.02
C ILE A 1027 0.25 6.82 25.71
N ALA A 1028 -0.48 6.45 24.66
CA ALA A 1028 -1.76 7.07 24.32
C ALA A 1028 -2.77 6.98 25.49
N GLU A 1029 -3.53 8.05 25.75
CA GLU A 1029 -4.52 8.08 26.84
C GLU A 1029 -5.74 7.18 26.58
N THR A 1030 -5.98 6.82 25.33
CA THR A 1030 -7.05 5.91 24.88
C THR A 1030 -6.45 4.66 24.23
N PRO A 1031 -6.94 3.44 24.56
CA PRO A 1031 -6.51 2.23 23.88
C PRO A 1031 -7.01 2.22 22.43
N PHE A 1032 -6.25 1.58 21.52
CA PHE A 1032 -6.68 1.45 20.12
C PHE A 1032 -7.53 0.21 19.86
N HIS A 1033 -7.46 -0.79 20.74
CA HIS A 1033 -8.41 -1.92 20.81
C HIS A 1033 -8.86 -2.20 22.23
N ILE A 1034 -10.13 -2.60 22.37
CA ILE A 1034 -10.70 -3.21 23.57
C ILE A 1034 -11.18 -4.60 23.12
N LEU A 1035 -10.59 -5.65 23.68
CA LEU A 1035 -10.83 -7.04 23.31
C LEU A 1035 -11.67 -7.71 24.40
N CYS A 1036 -12.75 -8.37 23.98
CA CYS A 1036 -13.69 -9.08 24.85
C CYS A 1036 -13.74 -10.57 24.45
N GLY A 1037 -14.20 -11.42 25.38
CA GLY A 1037 -14.46 -12.84 25.12
C GLY A 1037 -14.23 -13.78 26.31
N HIS A 1038 -13.82 -13.27 27.47
CA HIS A 1038 -13.67 -14.03 28.72
C HIS A 1038 -14.88 -13.85 29.65
N ASP A 1039 -15.13 -14.87 30.47
CA ASP A 1039 -16.26 -14.93 31.41
C ASP A 1039 -15.83 -14.64 32.87
N ASP A 1040 -14.53 -14.69 33.17
CA ASP A 1040 -13.93 -14.36 34.47
C ASP A 1040 -12.62 -13.55 34.28
N ILE A 1041 -12.02 -13.10 35.38
CA ILE A 1041 -10.85 -12.21 35.44
C ILE A 1041 -9.68 -12.70 34.58
N ILE A 1042 -9.00 -11.76 33.92
CA ILE A 1042 -7.80 -12.06 33.14
C ILE A 1042 -6.62 -12.24 34.12
N THR A 1043 -5.86 -13.32 33.97
CA THR A 1043 -4.77 -13.69 34.88
C THR A 1043 -3.40 -13.54 34.24
N CYS A 1044 -3.29 -13.80 32.93
CA CYS A 1044 -2.03 -13.73 32.20
C CYS A 1044 -2.23 -13.29 30.74
N LEU A 1045 -1.19 -12.67 30.17
CA LEU A 1045 -1.21 -12.08 28.84
C LEU A 1045 0.10 -12.35 28.07
N PHE A 1046 -0.03 -12.46 26.77
CA PHE A 1046 1.09 -12.45 25.83
C PHE A 1046 0.74 -11.62 24.59
N VAL A 1047 1.72 -10.88 24.06
CA VAL A 1047 1.55 -10.03 22.87
C VAL A 1047 2.75 -10.19 21.93
N SER A 1048 2.48 -10.33 20.63
CA SER A 1048 3.53 -10.45 19.61
C SER A 1048 3.16 -9.70 18.33
N VAL A 1049 4.04 -8.77 17.91
CA VAL A 1049 3.95 -8.12 16.60
C VAL A 1049 4.24 -9.13 15.50
N GLU A 1050 5.30 -9.93 15.64
CA GLU A 1050 5.74 -10.94 14.66
C GLU A 1050 4.60 -11.89 14.28
N LEU A 1051 3.91 -12.44 15.29
CA LEU A 1051 2.78 -13.33 15.12
C LEU A 1051 1.44 -12.59 14.96
N ASP A 1052 1.42 -11.24 15.02
CA ASP A 1052 0.21 -10.40 14.97
C ASP A 1052 -0.92 -10.96 15.86
N ILE A 1053 -0.63 -11.11 17.15
CA ILE A 1053 -1.52 -11.76 18.09
C ILE A 1053 -1.44 -11.18 19.51
N VAL A 1054 -2.61 -11.12 20.15
CA VAL A 1054 -2.79 -11.00 21.60
C VAL A 1054 -3.39 -12.32 22.07
N ILE A 1055 -2.82 -12.87 23.15
CA ILE A 1055 -3.29 -14.10 23.78
C ILE A 1055 -3.56 -13.78 25.25
N SER A 1056 -4.78 -14.02 25.70
CA SER A 1056 -5.21 -13.81 27.10
C SER A 1056 -5.61 -15.12 27.74
N GLY A 1057 -5.14 -15.36 28.95
CA GLY A 1057 -5.60 -16.44 29.83
C GLY A 1057 -6.45 -15.88 30.96
N SER A 1058 -7.51 -16.60 31.32
CA SER A 1058 -8.43 -16.22 32.39
C SER A 1058 -8.58 -17.32 33.43
N LYS A 1059 -9.10 -16.91 34.59
CA LYS A 1059 -9.58 -17.79 35.64
C LYS A 1059 -10.76 -18.67 35.22
N ASP A 1060 -11.45 -18.33 34.13
CA ASP A 1060 -12.48 -19.16 33.48
C ASP A 1060 -11.94 -20.49 32.89
N GLY A 1061 -10.63 -20.73 32.98
CA GLY A 1061 -9.96 -21.93 32.48
C GLY A 1061 -9.79 -21.94 30.95
N THR A 1062 -9.95 -20.79 30.31
CA THR A 1062 -9.87 -20.64 28.86
C THR A 1062 -8.83 -19.61 28.45
N CYS A 1063 -8.37 -19.75 27.21
CA CYS A 1063 -7.42 -18.86 26.59
C CYS A 1063 -7.98 -18.35 25.25
N VAL A 1064 -8.02 -17.03 25.07
CA VAL A 1064 -8.63 -16.38 23.90
C VAL A 1064 -7.55 -15.70 23.06
N PHE A 1065 -7.68 -15.82 21.74
CA PHE A 1065 -6.71 -15.35 20.76
C PHE A 1065 -7.35 -14.26 19.90
N HIS A 1066 -6.77 -13.07 19.87
CA HIS A 1066 -7.19 -11.96 18.99
C HIS A 1066 -6.03 -11.48 18.11
N THR A 1067 -6.32 -10.96 16.91
CA THR A 1067 -5.31 -10.32 16.05
C THR A 1067 -4.89 -8.97 16.64
N LEU A 1068 -3.58 -8.70 16.68
CA LEU A 1068 -3.05 -7.47 17.28
C LEU A 1068 -3.48 -6.19 16.55
N ARG A 1069 -3.52 -6.22 15.21
CA ARG A 1069 -3.83 -5.03 14.40
C ARG A 1069 -5.30 -4.78 14.17
N GLU A 1070 -6.08 -5.83 13.93
CA GLU A 1070 -7.49 -5.71 13.54
C GLU A 1070 -8.45 -5.93 14.72
N GLY A 1071 -7.98 -6.33 15.91
CA GLY A 1071 -8.83 -6.64 17.07
C GLY A 1071 -9.76 -7.84 16.90
N ARG A 1072 -9.57 -8.66 15.86
CA ARG A 1072 -10.44 -9.78 15.50
C ARG A 1072 -10.21 -11.00 16.38
N TYR A 1073 -11.29 -11.58 16.87
CA TYR A 1073 -11.28 -12.94 17.43
C TYR A 1073 -10.72 -13.94 16.39
N VAL A 1074 -9.86 -14.86 16.85
CA VAL A 1074 -9.24 -15.91 16.03
C VAL A 1074 -9.73 -17.29 16.45
N ARG A 1075 -9.66 -17.59 17.76
CA ARG A 1075 -10.03 -18.88 18.38
C ARG A 1075 -10.04 -18.76 19.92
N SER A 1076 -10.66 -19.75 20.57
CA SER A 1076 -10.53 -20.02 22.01
C SER A 1076 -9.96 -21.43 22.22
N LEU A 1077 -9.17 -21.61 23.27
CA LEU A 1077 -8.71 -22.90 23.78
C LEU A 1077 -9.21 -23.06 25.22
N GLN A 1078 -9.46 -24.28 25.66
CA GLN A 1078 -9.88 -24.60 27.02
C GLN A 1078 -8.85 -25.52 27.68
N HIS A 1079 -8.61 -25.33 28.97
CA HIS A 1079 -7.80 -26.22 29.77
C HIS A 1079 -8.42 -27.63 29.80
N PRO A 1080 -7.66 -28.73 29.66
CA PRO A 1080 -8.24 -30.08 29.58
C PRO A 1080 -9.12 -30.48 30.78
N SER A 1081 -8.81 -29.96 31.98
CA SER A 1081 -9.56 -30.13 33.23
C SER A 1081 -10.52 -28.97 33.55
N GLY A 1082 -10.50 -27.88 32.77
CA GLY A 1082 -11.20 -26.63 33.08
C GLY A 1082 -10.57 -25.77 34.20
N SER A 1083 -9.43 -26.16 34.76
CA SER A 1083 -8.72 -25.41 35.81
C SER A 1083 -8.30 -23.99 35.41
N ALA A 1084 -8.24 -23.09 36.39
CA ALA A 1084 -7.92 -21.69 36.17
C ALA A 1084 -6.49 -21.52 35.63
N LEU A 1085 -6.34 -20.75 34.54
CA LEU A 1085 -5.02 -20.47 33.97
C LEU A 1085 -4.29 -19.48 34.88
N SER A 1086 -3.07 -19.80 35.29
CA SER A 1086 -2.25 -18.91 36.12
C SER A 1086 -1.13 -18.23 35.33
N LYS A 1087 -0.50 -18.94 34.38
CA LYS A 1087 0.66 -18.46 33.62
C LYS A 1087 0.58 -18.87 32.16
N LEU A 1088 1.13 -18.01 31.29
CA LEU A 1088 1.09 -18.12 29.84
C LEU A 1088 2.48 -17.76 29.29
N VAL A 1089 3.06 -18.63 28.47
CA VAL A 1089 4.28 -18.36 27.71
C VAL A 1089 4.08 -18.79 26.27
N ALA A 1090 4.44 -17.92 25.32
CA ALA A 1090 4.40 -18.26 23.91
C ALA A 1090 5.73 -17.91 23.23
N SER A 1091 6.16 -18.80 22.35
CA SER A 1091 7.39 -18.65 21.56
C SER A 1091 7.09 -17.99 20.22
N ARG A 1092 8.05 -17.21 19.71
CA ARG A 1092 8.08 -16.72 18.32
C ARG A 1092 7.92 -17.82 17.27
N HIS A 1093 8.14 -19.09 17.64
CA HIS A 1093 7.89 -20.24 16.77
C HIS A 1093 6.41 -20.68 16.71
N GLY A 1094 5.50 -20.06 17.47
CA GLY A 1094 4.08 -20.44 17.50
C GLY A 1094 3.80 -21.66 18.39
N ARG A 1095 4.67 -21.95 19.36
CA ARG A 1095 4.43 -22.91 20.45
C ARG A 1095 3.95 -22.14 21.69
N ILE A 1096 2.89 -22.61 22.33
CA ILE A 1096 2.20 -21.88 23.43
C ILE A 1096 2.04 -22.84 24.60
N VAL A 1097 2.40 -22.40 25.81
CA VAL A 1097 2.28 -23.18 27.05
C VAL A 1097 1.41 -22.43 28.04
N PHE A 1098 0.38 -23.11 28.52
CA PHE A 1098 -0.45 -22.68 29.65
C PHE A 1098 -0.07 -23.49 30.89
N TYR A 1099 -0.17 -22.86 32.05
CA TYR A 1099 0.04 -23.52 33.34
C TYR A 1099 -1.09 -23.17 34.32
N ALA A 1100 -1.70 -24.19 34.90
CA ALA A 1100 -2.73 -24.06 35.94
C ALA A 1100 -2.14 -24.35 37.32
N ASP A 1101 -2.45 -23.51 38.31
CA ASP A 1101 -1.97 -23.71 39.68
C ASP A 1101 -2.79 -24.77 40.45
N ASP A 1102 -4.04 -25.04 40.02
CA ASP A 1102 -4.95 -25.96 40.71
C ASP A 1102 -4.59 -27.45 40.52
N ASP A 1103 -4.14 -27.83 39.31
CA ASP A 1103 -3.76 -29.20 38.95
C ASP A 1103 -2.28 -29.37 38.60
N LEU A 1104 -1.48 -28.31 38.79
CA LEU A 1104 -0.04 -28.26 38.54
C LEU A 1104 0.38 -28.66 37.10
N SER A 1105 -0.53 -28.61 36.13
CA SER A 1105 -0.24 -29.08 34.77
C SER A 1105 0.27 -27.96 33.84
N LEU A 1106 1.27 -28.32 33.04
CA LEU A 1106 1.76 -27.58 31.87
C LEU A 1106 1.16 -28.19 30.62
N ASN A 1107 0.42 -27.41 29.83
CA ASN A 1107 -0.19 -27.87 28.58
C ASN A 1107 0.35 -27.10 27.38
N LEU A 1108 0.97 -27.81 26.43
CA LEU A 1108 1.59 -27.29 25.22
C LEU A 1108 0.62 -27.40 24.04
N TYR A 1109 0.42 -26.28 23.34
CA TYR A 1109 -0.42 -26.14 22.16
C TYR A 1109 0.34 -25.51 20.99
N SER A 1110 -0.13 -25.77 19.76
CA SER A 1110 0.26 -24.99 18.59
C SER A 1110 -0.53 -23.68 18.50
N ILE A 1111 0.00 -22.69 17.79
CA ILE A 1111 -0.70 -21.44 17.45
C ILE A 1111 -2.04 -21.67 16.71
N ASN A 1112 -2.20 -22.84 16.07
CA ASN A 1112 -3.42 -23.27 15.41
C ASN A 1112 -4.33 -24.15 16.29
N GLY A 1113 -4.10 -24.14 17.61
CA GLY A 1113 -5.00 -24.70 18.61
C GLY A 1113 -4.94 -26.21 18.81
N LYS A 1114 -3.99 -26.91 18.17
CA LYS A 1114 -3.80 -28.34 18.40
C LYS A 1114 -3.04 -28.57 19.71
N HIS A 1115 -3.58 -29.42 20.58
CA HIS A 1115 -2.89 -29.89 21.78
C HIS A 1115 -1.74 -30.84 21.41
N LEU A 1116 -0.60 -30.71 22.09
CA LEU A 1116 0.65 -31.38 21.75
C LEU A 1116 1.19 -32.25 22.89
N ALA A 1117 1.20 -31.73 24.13
CA ALA A 1117 1.71 -32.44 25.30
C ALA A 1117 1.17 -31.84 26.60
N THR A 1118 0.89 -32.69 27.58
CA THR A 1118 0.61 -32.32 28.98
C THR A 1118 1.75 -32.82 29.86
N PHE A 1119 2.16 -32.04 30.86
CA PHE A 1119 3.15 -32.47 31.86
C PHE A 1119 2.83 -31.88 33.25
N GLU A 1120 2.73 -32.72 34.27
CA GLU A 1120 2.51 -32.30 35.67
C GLU A 1120 3.82 -31.83 36.34
N SER A 1121 3.84 -30.66 36.99
CA SER A 1121 5.00 -30.19 37.75
C SER A 1121 5.04 -30.75 39.16
N ASN A 1122 6.22 -31.17 39.62
CA ASN A 1122 6.46 -31.67 40.99
C ASN A 1122 6.39 -30.55 42.06
N GLY A 1123 5.25 -29.87 42.17
CA GLY A 1123 5.02 -28.67 43.00
C GLY A 1123 4.71 -27.42 42.17
N ARG A 1124 4.27 -26.36 42.86
CA ARG A 1124 3.83 -25.09 42.26
C ARG A 1124 4.96 -24.38 41.53
N LEU A 1125 4.69 -23.93 40.30
CA LEU A 1125 5.58 -23.07 39.52
C LEU A 1125 5.21 -21.60 39.75
N ASN A 1126 6.17 -20.83 40.27
CA ASN A 1126 6.01 -19.39 40.51
C ASN A 1126 6.41 -18.57 39.28
N CYS A 1127 7.35 -19.08 38.48
CA CYS A 1127 7.83 -18.44 37.26
C CYS A 1127 8.09 -19.46 36.14
N VAL A 1128 7.73 -19.06 34.93
CA VAL A 1128 7.89 -19.83 33.70
C VAL A 1128 8.35 -18.82 32.65
N GLU A 1129 9.56 -18.99 32.14
CA GLU A 1129 10.23 -18.06 31.24
C GLU A 1129 10.71 -18.76 29.97
N LEU A 1130 10.87 -18.00 28.89
CA LEU A 1130 11.37 -18.51 27.61
C LEU A 1130 12.84 -18.13 27.40
N SER A 1131 13.61 -19.05 26.83
CA SER A 1131 14.95 -18.76 26.32
C SER A 1131 14.94 -17.74 25.16
N SER A 1132 16.04 -17.00 24.99
CA SER A 1132 16.21 -16.04 23.88
C SER A 1132 16.19 -16.71 22.49
N CYS A 1133 16.57 -17.99 22.40
CA CYS A 1133 16.40 -18.80 21.19
C CYS A 1133 14.94 -19.20 20.93
N GLY A 1134 14.10 -19.30 21.97
CA GLY A 1134 12.68 -19.63 21.87
C GLY A 1134 12.35 -21.12 21.83
N GLU A 1135 13.37 -21.98 22.01
CA GLU A 1135 13.28 -23.45 21.94
C GLU A 1135 13.25 -24.13 23.32
N PHE A 1136 13.69 -23.43 24.37
CA PHE A 1136 13.69 -23.93 25.76
C PHE A 1136 12.77 -23.12 26.66
N LEU A 1137 12.02 -23.84 27.49
CA LEU A 1137 11.19 -23.32 28.58
C LEU A 1137 11.93 -23.50 29.91
N VAL A 1138 12.01 -22.45 30.72
CA VAL A 1138 12.71 -22.47 32.00
C VAL A 1138 11.69 -22.24 33.11
N CYS A 1139 11.49 -23.25 33.96
CA CYS A 1139 10.49 -23.26 35.02
C CYS A 1139 11.17 -23.24 36.39
N ALA A 1140 10.65 -22.46 37.34
CA ALA A 1140 11.05 -22.51 38.74
C ALA A 1140 9.88 -22.20 39.70
N GLY A 1141 10.04 -22.55 40.96
CA GLY A 1141 8.98 -22.41 41.96
C GLY A 1141 9.37 -22.92 43.34
N ASP A 1142 8.43 -23.56 44.02
CA ASP A 1142 8.53 -23.85 45.46
C ASP A 1142 9.65 -24.82 45.84
N GLN A 1143 10.03 -25.72 44.93
CA GLN A 1143 11.14 -26.66 45.13
C GLN A 1143 12.53 -25.99 45.13
N GLY A 1144 12.64 -24.71 44.75
CA GLY A 1144 13.92 -24.00 44.69
C GLY A 1144 14.91 -24.54 43.65
N GLN A 1145 14.41 -25.29 42.66
CA GLN A 1145 15.18 -25.82 41.52
C GLN A 1145 14.76 -25.09 40.24
N ILE A 1146 15.70 -24.96 39.30
CA ILE A 1146 15.41 -24.48 37.93
C ILE A 1146 15.35 -25.70 37.02
N VAL A 1147 14.25 -25.86 36.27
CA VAL A 1147 14.03 -26.97 35.35
C VAL A 1147 13.92 -26.43 33.93
N VAL A 1148 14.82 -26.88 33.04
CA VAL A 1148 14.79 -26.55 31.62
C VAL A 1148 14.11 -27.67 30.85
N ARG A 1149 13.12 -27.32 30.04
CA ARG A 1149 12.33 -28.21 29.18
C ARG A 1149 12.44 -27.80 27.71
N SER A 1150 12.21 -28.75 26.80
CA SER A 1150 12.04 -28.44 25.38
C SER A 1150 10.65 -27.84 25.10
N MET A 1151 10.56 -26.78 24.30
CA MET A 1151 9.29 -26.23 23.80
C MET A 1151 8.62 -27.10 22.72
N ASN A 1152 9.29 -28.17 22.25
CA ASN A 1152 8.73 -29.08 21.26
C ASN A 1152 7.99 -30.27 21.88
N SER A 1153 8.37 -30.71 23.08
CA SER A 1153 7.82 -31.90 23.75
C SER A 1153 7.49 -31.73 25.25
N LEU A 1154 7.84 -30.60 25.87
CA LEU A 1154 7.87 -30.39 27.34
C LEU A 1154 8.79 -31.34 28.13
N GLU A 1155 9.55 -32.21 27.47
CA GLU A 1155 10.52 -33.10 28.12
C GLU A 1155 11.64 -32.30 28.80
N ILE A 1156 12.14 -32.84 29.91
CA ILE A 1156 13.13 -32.18 30.75
C ILE A 1156 14.53 -32.39 30.15
N VAL A 1157 15.12 -31.29 29.67
CA VAL A 1157 16.49 -31.26 29.15
C VAL A 1157 17.50 -31.28 30.30
N ARG A 1158 17.24 -30.50 31.36
CA ARG A 1158 18.12 -30.40 32.53
C ARG A 1158 17.40 -29.87 33.78
N ARG A 1159 17.94 -30.23 34.96
CA ARG A 1159 17.59 -29.64 36.24
C ARG A 1159 18.85 -29.02 36.86
N TYR A 1160 18.74 -27.81 37.38
CA TYR A 1160 19.79 -27.12 38.13
C TYR A 1160 19.36 -27.01 39.60
N THR A 1161 20.21 -27.50 40.49
CA THR A 1161 19.98 -27.47 41.94
C THR A 1161 20.25 -26.07 42.49
N GLY A 1162 19.22 -25.44 43.05
CA GLY A 1162 19.37 -24.18 43.78
C GLY A 1162 19.62 -24.37 45.27
N VAL A 1163 19.53 -23.28 46.03
CA VAL A 1163 19.88 -23.20 47.47
C VAL A 1163 18.78 -23.73 48.39
N GLY A 1164 17.85 -24.55 47.87
CA GLY A 1164 16.67 -25.04 48.62
C GLY A 1164 15.68 -23.95 49.05
N LYS A 1165 15.77 -22.76 48.46
CA LYS A 1165 14.88 -21.61 48.73
C LYS A 1165 13.85 -21.47 47.61
N ILE A 1166 12.60 -21.18 47.98
CA ILE A 1166 11.52 -20.87 47.01
C ILE A 1166 11.99 -19.75 46.06
N ILE A 1167 11.97 -20.06 44.76
CA ILE A 1167 12.20 -19.09 43.69
C ILE A 1167 10.85 -18.44 43.37
N THR A 1168 10.81 -17.11 43.37
CA THR A 1168 9.61 -16.29 43.16
C THR A 1168 9.63 -15.52 41.85
N SER A 1169 10.81 -15.33 41.26
CA SER A 1169 10.99 -14.69 39.95
C SER A 1169 12.21 -15.26 39.24
N LEU A 1170 12.21 -15.21 37.91
CA LEU A 1170 13.24 -15.76 37.03
C LEU A 1170 13.32 -14.90 35.78
N THR A 1171 14.49 -14.83 35.15
CA THR A 1171 14.67 -14.33 33.78
C THR A 1171 15.84 -15.06 33.12
N VAL A 1172 15.77 -15.22 31.80
CA VAL A 1172 16.85 -15.76 30.97
C VAL A 1172 17.54 -14.58 30.29
N THR A 1173 18.85 -14.43 30.47
CA THR A 1173 19.61 -13.33 29.86
C THR A 1173 19.82 -13.56 28.36
N PRO A 1174 20.16 -12.52 27.57
CA PRO A 1174 20.45 -12.68 26.14
C PRO A 1174 21.51 -13.76 25.84
N GLU A 1175 22.47 -13.95 26.76
CA GLU A 1175 23.56 -14.93 26.72
C GLU A 1175 23.14 -16.33 27.26
N GLU A 1176 21.84 -16.59 27.38
CA GLU A 1176 21.25 -17.85 27.86
C GLU A 1176 21.67 -18.26 29.29
N CYS A 1177 22.04 -17.28 30.13
CA CYS A 1177 22.26 -17.46 31.57
C CYS A 1177 20.96 -17.22 32.37
N PHE A 1178 20.91 -17.60 33.65
CA PHE A 1178 19.71 -17.39 34.50
C PHE A 1178 19.96 -16.44 35.66
N LEU A 1179 18.98 -15.57 35.92
CA LEU A 1179 18.88 -14.79 37.14
C LEU A 1179 17.59 -15.19 37.87
N ALA A 1180 17.68 -15.66 39.11
CA ALA A 1180 16.54 -16.15 39.88
C ALA A 1180 16.40 -15.41 41.21
N GLY A 1181 15.28 -14.72 41.41
CA GLY A 1181 14.93 -14.05 42.66
C GLY A 1181 14.22 -14.98 43.62
N THR A 1182 14.59 -14.96 44.90
CA THR A 1182 14.04 -15.84 45.94
C THR A 1182 13.13 -15.13 46.92
N ARG A 1183 12.30 -15.91 47.63
CA ARG A 1183 11.33 -15.42 48.62
C ARG A 1183 11.96 -14.65 49.80
N ASP A 1184 13.24 -14.87 50.10
CA ASP A 1184 13.97 -14.16 51.17
C ASP A 1184 14.70 -12.88 50.70
N GLY A 1185 14.59 -12.51 49.42
CA GLY A 1185 15.26 -11.34 48.86
C GLY A 1185 16.67 -11.60 48.33
N SER A 1186 17.11 -12.86 48.22
CA SER A 1186 18.35 -13.20 47.53
C SER A 1186 18.17 -13.22 46.01
N LEU A 1187 19.21 -12.86 45.27
CA LEU A 1187 19.31 -13.03 43.82
C LEU A 1187 20.39 -14.08 43.52
N LEU A 1188 20.02 -15.13 42.78
CA LEU A 1188 20.90 -16.21 42.35
C LEU A 1188 21.31 -15.98 40.89
N VAL A 1189 22.59 -16.15 40.58
CA VAL A 1189 23.13 -16.04 39.21
C VAL A 1189 23.67 -17.39 38.77
N TYR A 1190 23.13 -17.92 37.68
CA TYR A 1190 23.62 -19.13 37.03
C TYR A 1190 24.26 -18.76 35.69
N SER A 1191 25.54 -19.06 35.54
CA SER A 1191 26.32 -18.73 34.35
C SER A 1191 27.37 -19.81 34.07
N ILE A 1192 28.08 -19.70 32.95
CA ILE A 1192 29.23 -20.55 32.67
C ILE A 1192 30.33 -20.28 33.71
N GLU A 1193 30.89 -21.33 34.30
CA GLU A 1193 32.06 -21.20 35.20
C GLU A 1193 33.34 -20.95 34.40
N THR A 1194 33.90 -19.75 34.54
CA THR A 1194 35.31 -19.49 34.20
C THR A 1194 36.18 -19.74 35.42
N PRO A 1195 37.17 -20.65 35.33
CA PRO A 1195 38.09 -20.87 36.43
C PRO A 1195 39.13 -19.73 36.46
N GLN A 1196 38.95 -18.71 37.31
CA GLN A 1196 40.05 -17.96 37.98
C GLN A 1196 39.58 -17.05 39.14
N LEU A 1197 40.43 -16.97 40.16
CA LEU A 1197 40.56 -15.86 41.13
C LEU A 1197 39.44 -15.57 42.15
N ARG A 1198 39.03 -16.60 42.92
CA ARG A 1198 38.85 -16.37 44.37
C ARG A 1198 40.22 -16.13 45.03
N LYS A 1199 40.81 -14.93 44.84
CA LYS A 1199 41.83 -14.43 45.77
C LYS A 1199 41.14 -14.09 47.07
N THR A 1200 41.08 -15.07 47.98
CA THR A 1200 40.70 -14.85 49.37
C THR A 1200 41.59 -13.78 49.96
N SER A 1201 41.05 -12.58 50.16
CA SER A 1201 41.67 -11.54 50.97
C SER A 1201 41.67 -12.03 52.42
N LEU A 1202 42.73 -12.75 52.79
CA LEU A 1202 43.08 -13.02 54.18
C LEU A 1202 42.99 -11.70 54.95
N PRO A 1203 42.25 -11.62 56.07
CA PRO A 1203 42.18 -10.39 56.85
C PRO A 1203 43.60 -10.04 57.34
N ARG A 1204 44.05 -8.83 57.03
CA ARG A 1204 45.29 -8.30 57.60
C ARG A 1204 45.09 -8.17 59.12
N ASN A 1205 45.63 -9.14 59.86
CA ASN A 1205 45.66 -9.10 61.33
C ASN A 1205 46.21 -7.75 61.80
N LEU A 1206 45.51 -7.13 62.74
CA LEU A 1206 46.05 -5.98 63.49
C LEU A 1206 47.34 -6.43 64.18
N ARG A 1207 48.41 -5.66 64.01
CA ARG A 1207 49.64 -5.82 64.79
C ARG A 1207 49.38 -5.40 66.24
N SER A 1208 49.16 -6.37 67.13
CA SER A 1208 49.38 -6.19 68.56
C SER A 1208 50.89 -6.05 68.82
N LYS A 1209 51.27 -5.09 69.67
CA LYS A 1209 52.64 -4.97 70.21
C LYS A 1209 52.74 -5.77 71.52
N THR A 1210 53.67 -6.70 71.58
CA THR A 1210 54.31 -7.29 72.79
C THR A 1210 55.51 -8.09 72.25
N SER A 1211 56.76 -7.63 72.35
CA SER A 1211 57.67 -7.61 73.52
C SER A 1211 58.31 -8.96 73.87
N SER A 1212 59.58 -8.90 74.29
CA SER A 1212 60.44 -9.93 74.93
C SER A 1212 60.85 -11.19 74.13
N THR A 1213 62.06 -11.11 73.56
CA THR A 1213 63.24 -11.99 73.80
C THR A 1213 63.09 -13.51 73.82
N GLY A 1214 63.92 -14.18 73.01
CA GLY A 1214 64.19 -15.62 72.98
C GLY A 1214 65.05 -15.96 71.78
#